data_AF-A0A9E6N0E6-F1
#
_entry.id   AF-A0A9E6N0E6-F1
#
_cell.length_a   1.000
_cell.length_b   1.000
_cell.length_c   1.000
_cell.angle_alpha   90.00
_cell.angle_beta   90.00
_cell.angle_gamma   90.00
#
_symmetry.space_group_name_H-M   'P 1'
#
loop_
_entity.id
_entity.type
_entity.pdbx_description
1 polymer ?
#
loop_
_entity_poly.entity_id
_entity_poly.type
_entity_poly.pdbx_seq_one_letter_code
_entity_poly.pdbx_strand_id
1 'polypeptide(L)'
;MRKAVRISKICGGFLVYWASDPKRFLPSLKRLLTSLYGGGITSLKQTIINILVGNIDNAEVWESYVSSQSKIIVRHVEEKLRKRESFPLISVIMPTYNTPREILMETLDSVVGQLYPHWELCVADDGSTKPHVREILEKYAALDSRIHLNFHSFNTGTSAASNRALAMAQGTYVALLDHDDKLEKQALFRISESVLEDEPDMIYSDEALISQDGRCVTSFTFRPAFSMEFLRSHPYIVHFVSFRTDLLRELEGFNESLAISQDYDLILRVTEKARKIVHIPEVLYLWRQLPNSSGHKQYDQVMTVSTGVINNHLSRCGENAYAVPSKSFNFFETCYPLKKGLNVAIIIPTKNHHEILRVCIESIERTVVGVDYDIVVVDHESENEGSIEYFNSIRERHKIIEYKGEFNFSEINNFAVKQLHDGYSHYLFCNNDIEAIKEGWLVRMLELFQNEDVGIVGANLFYPDGKTYQHAGVCVGMSGPAEHFGKFVEKYLPGGSVNIGYNRNFIANHEVSAVTGACLLISGEAFDSVSGYDPSLAVGFGDVDLCLRVIDAGYRVVQCSRAALIHHESFTRGKSLGHDEHPQDTEFFKERWAKLLEVGDPYFNPNLNPDSTCWKVNNPLVFNKEIKRRIFSRTRTPVSENNGGQG
;
A
#
# COMPACT_ATOMS: atom_id res chain seq x y z
N MET A 1 37.98 24.57 -6.51
CA MET A 1 38.06 23.26 -7.21
C MET A 1 36.89 22.32 -6.93
N ARG A 2 36.48 22.02 -5.68
CA ARG A 2 35.35 21.10 -5.39
C ARG A 2 33.97 21.52 -5.94
N LYS A 3 33.69 22.83 -6.11
CA LYS A 3 32.47 23.34 -6.79
C LYS A 3 32.49 23.14 -8.32
N ALA A 4 33.65 23.24 -8.96
CA ALA A 4 33.80 23.09 -10.41
C ALA A 4 33.64 21.62 -10.86
N VAL A 5 34.13 20.67 -10.05
CA VAL A 5 33.98 19.21 -10.31
C VAL A 5 32.52 18.74 -10.15
N ARG A 6 31.72 19.42 -9.32
CA ARG A 6 30.30 19.09 -9.12
C ARG A 6 29.42 19.63 -10.25
N ILE A 7 29.77 20.79 -10.81
CA ILE A 7 29.09 21.38 -11.98
C ILE A 7 29.43 20.57 -13.25
N SER A 8 30.67 20.10 -13.42
CA SER A 8 31.02 19.31 -14.62
C SER A 8 30.34 17.94 -14.69
N LYS A 9 30.08 17.28 -13.55
CA LYS A 9 29.30 16.03 -13.50
C LYS A 9 27.82 16.23 -13.85
N ILE A 10 27.22 17.33 -13.41
CA ILE A 10 25.83 17.68 -13.73
C ILE A 10 25.71 18.04 -15.22
N CYS A 11 26.59 18.90 -15.74
CA CYS A 11 26.59 19.25 -17.17
C CYS A 11 26.88 18.03 -18.07
N GLY A 12 27.72 17.08 -17.63
CA GLY A 12 27.97 15.82 -18.33
C GLY A 12 26.73 14.92 -18.41
N GLY A 13 25.93 14.84 -17.34
CA GLY A 13 24.67 14.09 -17.34
C GLY A 13 23.62 14.67 -18.30
N PHE A 14 23.50 15.99 -18.38
CA PHE A 14 22.60 16.66 -19.32
C PHE A 14 23.04 16.50 -20.78
N LEU A 15 24.35 16.56 -21.06
CA LEU A 15 24.88 16.34 -22.40
C LEU A 15 24.58 14.92 -22.90
N VAL A 16 24.75 13.90 -22.04
CA VAL A 16 24.41 12.51 -22.38
C VAL A 16 22.89 12.31 -22.54
N TYR A 17 22.09 12.91 -21.65
CA TYR A 17 20.63 12.84 -21.68
C TYR A 17 19.99 13.55 -22.90
N TRP A 18 20.51 14.70 -23.32
CA TRP A 18 20.02 15.41 -24.49
C TRP A 18 20.60 14.86 -25.80
N ALA A 19 21.78 14.24 -25.76
CA ALA A 19 22.32 13.52 -26.90
C ALA A 19 21.51 12.24 -27.22
N SER A 20 20.89 11.60 -26.22
CA SER A 20 20.07 10.40 -26.44
C SER A 20 18.65 10.71 -26.96
N ASP A 21 18.09 11.89 -26.68
CA ASP A 21 16.83 12.37 -27.27
C ASP A 21 16.80 13.91 -27.37
N PRO A 22 17.19 14.48 -28.53
CA PRO A 22 17.28 15.93 -28.73
C PRO A 22 15.96 16.69 -28.55
N LYS A 23 14.81 16.01 -28.69
CA LYS A 23 13.48 16.62 -28.52
C LYS A 23 13.20 17.01 -27.07
N ARG A 24 13.93 16.44 -26.10
CA ARG A 24 13.78 16.72 -24.66
C ARG A 24 14.49 18.00 -24.21
N PHE A 25 15.31 18.61 -25.05
CA PHE A 25 16.12 19.78 -24.69
C PHE A 25 15.26 20.98 -24.26
N LEU A 26 14.34 21.42 -25.13
CA LEU A 26 13.48 22.57 -24.88
C LEU A 26 12.53 22.36 -23.69
N PRO A 27 11.85 21.20 -23.53
CA PRO A 27 11.07 20.89 -22.33
C PRO A 27 11.89 20.87 -21.03
N SER A 28 13.07 20.26 -21.04
CA SER A 28 13.96 20.20 -19.87
C SER A 28 14.43 21.59 -19.44
N LEU A 29 14.76 22.45 -20.41
CA LEU A 29 15.17 23.82 -20.16
C LEU A 29 14.01 24.65 -19.57
N LYS A 30 12.79 24.47 -20.11
CA LYS A 30 11.59 25.11 -19.58
C LYS A 30 11.33 24.67 -18.14
N ARG A 31 11.43 23.37 -17.82
CA ARG A 31 11.30 22.83 -16.45
C ARG A 31 12.31 23.43 -15.47
N LEU A 32 13.59 23.50 -15.88
CA LEU A 32 14.64 24.06 -15.04
C LEU A 32 14.37 25.53 -14.73
N LEU A 33 13.89 26.30 -15.72
CA LEU A 33 13.50 27.69 -15.54
C LEU A 33 12.27 27.82 -14.64
N THR A 34 11.19 27.07 -14.90
CA THR A 34 9.96 27.11 -14.09
C THR A 34 10.22 26.71 -12.63
N SER A 35 11.02 25.66 -12.40
CA SER A 35 11.40 25.22 -11.06
C SER A 35 12.29 26.25 -10.33
N LEU A 36 13.18 26.93 -11.06
CA LEU A 36 14.00 28.02 -10.52
C LEU A 36 13.15 29.24 -10.12
N TYR A 37 12.18 29.62 -10.96
CA TYR A 37 11.30 30.78 -10.73
C TYR A 37 10.21 30.51 -9.68
N GLY A 38 9.73 29.25 -9.54
CA GLY A 38 8.62 28.90 -8.65
C GLY A 38 8.98 28.26 -7.30
N GLY A 39 10.13 27.57 -7.19
CA GLY A 39 10.44 26.73 -6.02
C GLY A 39 11.87 26.80 -5.48
N GLY A 40 12.71 27.69 -6.01
CA GLY A 40 14.07 27.91 -5.55
C GLY A 40 15.03 26.72 -5.74
N ILE A 41 16.19 26.76 -5.07
CA ILE A 41 17.32 25.84 -5.30
C ILE A 41 16.99 24.38 -4.94
N THR A 42 16.08 24.14 -4.00
CA THR A 42 15.70 22.78 -3.57
C THR A 42 14.78 22.11 -4.60
N SER A 43 13.77 22.84 -5.11
CA SER A 43 12.93 22.39 -6.23
C SER A 43 13.78 22.13 -7.48
N LEU A 44 14.75 23.01 -7.75
CA LEU A 44 15.67 22.84 -8.88
C LEU A 44 16.47 21.54 -8.78
N LYS A 45 16.97 21.18 -7.60
CA LYS A 45 17.69 19.92 -7.40
C LYS A 45 16.82 18.70 -7.65
N GLN A 46 15.57 18.71 -7.18
CA GLN A 46 14.63 17.61 -7.42
C GLN A 46 14.27 17.50 -8.90
N THR A 47 14.04 18.63 -9.57
CA THR A 47 13.77 18.70 -11.00
C THR A 47 14.95 18.19 -11.83
N ILE A 48 16.20 18.53 -11.44
CA ILE A 48 17.42 18.00 -12.07
C ILE A 48 17.50 16.48 -11.90
N ILE A 49 17.22 15.96 -10.71
CA ILE A 49 17.20 14.51 -10.44
C ILE A 49 16.13 13.84 -11.31
N ASN A 50 14.91 14.40 -11.35
CA ASN A 50 13.81 13.85 -12.14
C ASN A 50 14.12 13.84 -13.65
N ILE A 51 14.74 14.90 -14.17
CA ILE A 51 15.15 14.96 -15.58
C ILE A 51 16.26 13.92 -15.88
N LEU A 52 17.27 13.81 -15.01
CA LEU A 52 18.41 12.91 -15.23
C LEU A 52 18.05 11.43 -15.03
N VAL A 53 17.06 11.11 -14.20
CA VAL A 53 16.53 9.75 -13.99
C VAL A 53 15.57 9.33 -15.11
N GLY A 54 15.22 10.24 -16.03
CA GLY A 54 14.27 9.97 -17.10
C GLY A 54 12.82 9.87 -16.62
N ASN A 55 12.49 10.49 -15.48
CA ASN A 55 11.12 10.54 -14.99
C ASN A 55 10.27 11.37 -15.95
N ILE A 56 9.15 10.76 -16.35
CA ILE A 56 8.07 11.38 -17.10
C ILE A 56 7.61 12.63 -16.31
N ASP A 57 7.27 13.73 -16.98
CA ASP A 57 6.66 14.86 -16.28
C ASP A 57 5.31 14.42 -15.72
N ASN A 58 5.09 14.55 -14.42
CA ASN A 58 3.74 14.38 -13.90
C ASN A 58 2.80 15.46 -14.43
N ALA A 59 3.32 16.67 -14.70
CA ALA A 59 2.54 17.76 -15.28
C ALA A 59 2.10 17.45 -16.72
N GLU A 60 3.02 17.01 -17.58
CA GLU A 60 2.76 16.58 -18.96
C GLU A 60 1.82 15.37 -19.04
N VAL A 61 2.01 14.38 -18.16
CA VAL A 61 1.10 13.23 -18.03
C VAL A 61 -0.31 13.71 -17.72
N TRP A 62 -0.43 14.63 -16.76
CA TRP A 62 -1.72 15.19 -16.37
C TRP A 62 -2.35 16.05 -17.48
N GLU A 63 -1.59 16.92 -18.13
CA GLU A 63 -2.07 17.74 -19.26
C GLU A 63 -2.53 16.85 -20.43
N SER A 64 -1.80 15.78 -20.72
CA SER A 64 -2.18 14.76 -21.71
C SER A 64 -3.47 14.03 -21.32
N TYR A 65 -3.59 13.64 -20.05
CA TYR A 65 -4.81 13.02 -19.51
C TYR A 65 -6.01 13.96 -19.65
N VAL A 66 -5.92 15.19 -19.14
CA VAL A 66 -7.02 16.16 -19.19
C VAL A 66 -7.41 16.46 -20.63
N SER A 67 -6.44 16.71 -21.52
CA SER A 67 -6.73 17.05 -22.92
C SER A 67 -7.37 15.90 -23.70
N SER A 68 -6.96 14.65 -23.46
CA SER A 68 -7.46 13.48 -24.18
C SER A 68 -8.74 12.88 -23.58
N GLN A 69 -8.89 12.89 -22.24
CA GLN A 69 -9.95 12.16 -21.54
C GLN A 69 -11.15 13.04 -21.16
N SER A 70 -11.00 14.36 -21.03
CA SER A 70 -12.10 15.24 -20.55
C SER A 70 -13.42 15.06 -21.30
N LYS A 71 -13.39 14.98 -22.64
CA LYS A 71 -14.61 14.80 -23.44
C LYS A 71 -15.22 13.40 -23.28
N ILE A 72 -14.38 12.39 -23.05
CA ILE A 72 -14.80 11.01 -22.83
C ILE A 72 -15.50 10.91 -21.48
N ILE A 73 -14.92 11.51 -20.44
CA ILE A 73 -15.48 11.59 -19.08
C ILE A 73 -16.87 12.22 -19.11
N VAL A 74 -17.01 13.42 -19.69
CA VAL A 74 -18.29 14.13 -19.77
C VAL A 74 -19.36 13.29 -20.43
N ARG A 75 -19.07 12.75 -21.63
CA ARG A 75 -20.04 11.92 -22.37
C ARG A 75 -20.44 10.67 -21.59
N HIS A 76 -19.47 10.01 -20.93
CA HIS A 76 -19.73 8.80 -20.17
C HIS A 76 -20.63 9.08 -18.96
N VAL A 77 -20.34 10.14 -18.21
CA VAL A 77 -21.14 10.54 -17.05
C VAL A 77 -22.56 10.90 -17.49
N GLU A 78 -22.71 11.72 -18.53
CA GLU A 78 -24.03 12.08 -19.09
C GLU A 78 -24.84 10.85 -19.54
N GLU A 79 -24.19 9.89 -20.19
CA GLU A 79 -24.82 8.65 -20.63
C GLU A 79 -25.31 7.81 -19.44
N LYS A 80 -24.48 7.66 -18.40
CA LYS A 80 -24.82 6.91 -17.18
C LYS A 80 -25.94 7.58 -16.39
N LEU A 81 -25.90 8.92 -16.28
CA LEU A 81 -26.95 9.70 -15.63
C LEU A 81 -28.32 9.55 -16.30
N ARG A 82 -28.35 9.46 -17.64
CA ARG A 82 -29.62 9.24 -18.38
C ARG A 82 -30.23 7.85 -18.23
N LYS A 83 -29.42 6.86 -17.83
CA LYS A 83 -29.84 5.44 -17.79
C LYS A 83 -30.42 5.00 -16.45
N ARG A 84 -30.37 5.83 -15.41
CA ARG A 84 -30.94 5.51 -14.09
C ARG A 84 -31.92 6.57 -13.65
N GLU A 85 -32.92 6.14 -12.88
CA GLU A 85 -34.01 7.00 -12.39
C GLU A 85 -33.73 7.58 -11.00
N SER A 86 -32.87 6.94 -10.21
CA SER A 86 -32.56 7.34 -8.84
C SER A 86 -31.05 7.33 -8.58
N PHE A 87 -30.62 8.28 -7.77
CA PHE A 87 -29.22 8.60 -7.49
C PHE A 87 -29.06 9.00 -6.02
N PRO A 88 -28.00 8.54 -5.33
CA PRO A 88 -27.76 8.91 -3.95
C PRO A 88 -27.37 10.39 -3.84
N LEU A 89 -27.92 11.10 -2.86
CA LEU A 89 -27.43 12.44 -2.52
C LEU A 89 -26.07 12.30 -1.81
N ILE A 90 -25.07 13.03 -2.31
CA ILE A 90 -23.73 13.10 -1.70
C ILE A 90 -23.55 14.47 -1.05
N SER A 91 -23.33 14.51 0.26
CA SER A 91 -23.01 15.74 0.99
C SER A 91 -21.51 15.95 1.04
N VAL A 92 -21.01 17.01 0.43
CA VAL A 92 -19.61 17.43 0.58
C VAL A 92 -19.53 18.29 1.83
N ILE A 93 -18.70 17.91 2.82
CA ILE A 93 -18.47 18.73 4.01
C ILE A 93 -17.14 19.47 3.89
N MET A 94 -17.15 20.76 4.22
CA MET A 94 -15.99 21.64 4.05
C MET A 94 -15.82 22.57 5.26
N PRO A 95 -14.97 22.21 6.24
CA PRO A 95 -14.53 23.17 7.26
C PRO A 95 -13.70 24.27 6.60
N THR A 96 -13.92 25.54 6.95
CA THR A 96 -13.29 26.69 6.29
C THR A 96 -12.71 27.67 7.30
N TYR A 97 -11.47 28.14 7.09
CA TYR A 97 -10.87 29.18 7.93
C TYR A 97 -9.82 30.01 7.17
N ASN A 98 -10.08 31.31 6.99
CA ASN A 98 -9.15 32.32 6.46
C ASN A 98 -8.51 31.99 5.10
N THR A 99 -9.18 31.20 4.29
CA THR A 99 -8.70 30.78 2.96
C THR A 99 -8.46 31.99 2.05
N PRO A 100 -7.35 32.03 1.29
CA PRO A 100 -7.13 33.08 0.29
C PRO A 100 -8.24 33.13 -0.77
N ARG A 101 -8.60 34.33 -1.22
CA ARG A 101 -9.74 34.58 -2.13
C ARG A 101 -9.75 33.67 -3.36
N GLU A 102 -8.64 33.64 -4.11
CA GLU A 102 -8.55 32.87 -5.35
C GLU A 102 -8.64 31.37 -5.09
N ILE A 103 -7.98 30.88 -4.04
CA ILE A 103 -7.99 29.47 -3.65
C ILE A 103 -9.40 29.02 -3.24
N LEU A 104 -10.08 29.79 -2.39
CA LEU A 104 -11.45 29.46 -1.97
C LEU A 104 -12.40 29.42 -3.17
N MET A 105 -12.27 30.37 -4.09
CA MET A 105 -13.07 30.38 -5.32
C MET A 105 -12.79 29.15 -6.19
N GLU A 106 -11.52 28.77 -6.38
CA GLU A 106 -11.16 27.56 -7.14
C GLU A 106 -11.73 26.28 -6.52
N THR A 107 -11.71 26.17 -5.19
CA THR A 107 -12.30 25.03 -4.46
C THR A 107 -13.81 24.97 -4.69
N LEU A 108 -14.52 26.10 -4.49
CA LEU A 108 -15.97 26.18 -4.71
C LEU A 108 -16.35 25.91 -6.17
N ASP A 109 -15.62 26.47 -7.13
CA ASP A 109 -15.81 26.23 -8.56
C ASP A 109 -15.64 24.74 -8.91
N SER A 110 -14.74 24.02 -8.24
CA SER A 110 -14.54 22.57 -8.46
C SER A 110 -15.73 21.73 -7.99
N VAL A 111 -16.46 22.18 -6.95
CA VAL A 111 -17.68 21.53 -6.47
C VAL A 111 -18.88 21.89 -7.36
N VAL A 112 -19.05 23.18 -7.67
CA VAL A 112 -20.12 23.66 -8.55
C VAL A 112 -20.01 23.02 -9.94
N GLY A 113 -18.77 22.81 -10.42
CA GLY A 113 -18.45 22.21 -11.71
C GLY A 113 -18.54 20.68 -11.77
N GLN A 114 -19.00 20.00 -10.71
CA GLN A 114 -19.20 18.55 -10.73
C GLN A 114 -20.25 18.14 -11.77
N LEU A 115 -19.94 17.09 -12.55
CA LEU A 115 -20.84 16.55 -13.57
C LEU A 115 -22.03 15.80 -12.96
N TYR A 116 -21.86 15.28 -11.75
CA TYR A 116 -22.93 14.70 -10.97
C TYR A 116 -23.83 15.80 -10.41
N PRO A 117 -25.16 15.74 -10.57
CA PRO A 117 -26.02 16.85 -10.12
C PRO A 117 -26.55 16.67 -8.69
N HIS A 118 -26.56 15.44 -8.14
CA HIS A 118 -27.19 15.11 -6.85
C HIS A 118 -26.21 15.26 -5.68
N TRP A 119 -25.77 16.48 -5.45
CA TRP A 119 -24.91 16.83 -4.32
C TRP A 119 -25.42 18.06 -3.57
N GLU A 120 -24.92 18.21 -2.36
CA GLU A 120 -24.99 19.43 -1.57
C GLU A 120 -23.62 19.74 -0.95
N LEU A 121 -23.34 21.00 -0.67
CA LEU A 121 -22.09 21.44 -0.06
C LEU A 121 -22.40 22.08 1.30
N CYS A 122 -21.95 21.43 2.37
CA CYS A 122 -22.11 21.89 3.73
C CYS A 122 -20.82 22.57 4.21
N VAL A 123 -20.82 23.91 4.23
CA VAL A 123 -19.65 24.71 4.61
C VAL A 123 -19.79 25.20 6.05
N ALA A 124 -18.80 24.86 6.88
CA ALA A 124 -18.69 25.41 8.23
C ALA A 124 -17.52 26.38 8.30
N ASP A 125 -17.80 27.68 8.28
CA ASP A 125 -16.81 28.72 8.50
C ASP A 125 -16.49 28.84 10.00
N ASP A 126 -15.27 28.46 10.37
CA ASP A 126 -14.80 28.38 11.75
C ASP A 126 -14.25 29.73 12.26
N GLY A 127 -15.04 30.78 12.08
CA GLY A 127 -14.70 32.13 12.53
C GLY A 127 -13.61 32.81 11.72
N SER A 128 -13.69 32.75 10.37
CA SER A 128 -12.75 33.48 9.51
C SER A 128 -12.71 34.98 9.85
N THR A 129 -11.51 35.50 10.05
CA THR A 129 -11.25 36.93 10.30
C THR A 129 -11.10 37.73 9.01
N LYS A 130 -10.95 37.07 7.87
CA LYS A 130 -10.85 37.71 6.55
C LYS A 130 -12.25 37.95 5.97
N PRO A 131 -12.68 39.23 5.77
CA PRO A 131 -14.04 39.54 5.34
C PRO A 131 -14.44 38.91 4.00
N HIS A 132 -13.48 38.73 3.09
CA HIS A 132 -13.74 38.16 1.77
C HIS A 132 -14.22 36.71 1.84
N VAL A 133 -13.90 35.95 2.89
CA VAL A 133 -14.33 34.55 3.01
C VAL A 133 -15.85 34.49 3.09
N ARG A 134 -16.46 35.24 4.02
CA ARG A 134 -17.92 35.32 4.14
C ARG A 134 -18.58 35.86 2.87
N GLU A 135 -18.05 36.95 2.30
CA GLU A 135 -18.54 37.55 1.04
C GLU A 135 -18.61 36.50 -0.08
N ILE A 136 -17.55 35.69 -0.24
CA ILE A 136 -17.49 34.66 -1.28
C ILE A 136 -18.49 33.54 -0.98
N LEU A 137 -18.51 33.01 0.24
CA LEU A 137 -19.42 31.92 0.62
C LEU A 137 -20.88 32.31 0.40
N GLU A 138 -21.30 33.49 0.87
CA GLU A 138 -22.65 34.01 0.68
C GLU A 138 -22.99 34.21 -0.80
N LYS A 139 -22.03 34.70 -1.60
CA LYS A 139 -22.20 34.85 -3.05
C LYS A 139 -22.45 33.51 -3.73
N TYR A 140 -21.67 32.46 -3.41
CA TYR A 140 -21.85 31.14 -4.00
C TYR A 140 -23.19 30.51 -3.58
N ALA A 141 -23.56 30.60 -2.29
CA ALA A 141 -24.84 30.10 -1.81
C ALA A 141 -26.06 30.82 -2.40
N ALA A 142 -25.92 32.11 -2.75
CA ALA A 142 -26.95 32.84 -3.49
C ALA A 142 -27.08 32.39 -4.96
N LEU A 143 -26.01 31.85 -5.56
CA LEU A 143 -25.99 31.38 -6.94
C LEU A 143 -26.41 29.90 -7.09
N ASP A 144 -26.18 29.09 -6.06
CA ASP A 144 -26.50 27.66 -6.06
C ASP A 144 -27.13 27.24 -4.73
N SER A 145 -28.41 26.88 -4.76
CA SER A 145 -29.20 26.53 -3.57
C SER A 145 -28.74 25.24 -2.87
N ARG A 146 -27.86 24.46 -3.50
CA ARG A 146 -27.26 23.25 -2.92
C ARG A 146 -26.15 23.55 -1.91
N ILE A 147 -25.78 24.81 -1.73
CA ILE A 147 -24.74 25.23 -0.80
C ILE A 147 -25.36 25.72 0.50
N HIS A 148 -24.97 25.08 1.60
CA HIS A 148 -25.44 25.35 2.96
C HIS A 148 -24.30 25.92 3.80
N LEU A 149 -24.56 27.00 4.53
CA LEU A 149 -23.55 27.75 5.27
C LEU A 149 -23.82 27.73 6.78
N ASN A 150 -22.79 27.44 7.56
CA ASN A 150 -22.77 27.63 9.01
C ASN A 150 -21.61 28.56 9.37
N PHE A 151 -21.91 29.71 9.97
CA PHE A 151 -20.89 30.66 10.41
C PHE A 151 -20.71 30.60 11.91
N HIS A 152 -19.47 30.41 12.36
CA HIS A 152 -19.11 30.56 13.76
C HIS A 152 -18.43 31.91 14.03
N SER A 153 -18.46 32.37 15.28
CA SER A 153 -17.92 33.69 15.67
C SER A 153 -16.45 33.67 16.05
N PHE A 154 -15.90 32.49 16.36
CA PHE A 154 -14.48 32.28 16.69
C PHE A 154 -14.03 30.91 16.20
N ASN A 155 -12.72 30.68 16.16
CA ASN A 155 -12.15 29.41 15.74
C ASN A 155 -12.27 28.36 16.86
N THR A 156 -12.89 27.22 16.53
CA THR A 156 -13.09 26.08 17.44
C THR A 156 -12.27 24.85 17.04
N GLY A 157 -11.55 24.92 15.91
CA GLY A 157 -10.73 23.85 15.38
C GLY A 157 -11.45 23.04 14.30
N THR A 158 -10.64 22.41 13.44
CA THR A 158 -11.11 21.68 12.26
C THR A 158 -12.13 20.60 12.60
N SER A 159 -11.92 19.82 13.65
CA SER A 159 -12.84 18.75 14.06
C SER A 159 -14.25 19.27 14.38
N ALA A 160 -14.35 20.35 15.19
CA ALA A 160 -15.63 20.95 15.54
C ALA A 160 -16.32 21.59 14.33
N ALA A 161 -15.55 22.23 13.44
CA ALA A 161 -16.06 22.76 12.18
C ALA A 161 -16.59 21.64 11.26
N SER A 162 -15.84 20.55 11.10
CA SER A 162 -16.27 19.38 10.34
C SER A 162 -17.53 18.74 10.91
N ASN A 163 -17.67 18.66 12.23
CA ASN A 163 -18.89 18.16 12.88
C ASN A 163 -20.10 19.06 12.64
N ARG A 164 -19.93 20.39 12.64
CA ARG A 164 -21.00 21.32 12.26
C ARG A 164 -21.41 21.18 10.80
N ALA A 165 -20.44 20.95 9.91
CA ALA A 165 -20.73 20.66 8.50
C ALA A 165 -21.46 19.31 8.35
N LEU A 166 -21.03 18.27 9.07
CA LEU A 166 -21.69 16.95 9.11
C LEU A 166 -23.12 17.04 9.65
N ALA A 167 -23.38 17.91 10.62
CA ALA A 167 -24.72 18.12 11.17
C ALA A 167 -25.71 18.72 10.14
N MET A 168 -25.22 19.43 9.12
CA MET A 168 -26.04 19.95 8.02
C MET A 168 -26.28 18.91 6.92
N ALA A 169 -25.44 17.87 6.83
CA ALA A 169 -25.47 16.89 5.75
C ALA A 169 -26.78 16.06 5.74
N GLN A 170 -27.44 15.99 4.60
CA GLN A 170 -28.69 15.25 4.33
C GLN A 170 -28.46 14.05 3.40
N GLY A 171 -27.31 14.00 2.72
CA GLY A 171 -26.93 12.93 1.83
C GLY A 171 -26.75 11.61 2.54
N THR A 172 -27.01 10.52 1.81
CA THR A 172 -26.73 9.15 2.26
C THR A 172 -25.24 8.88 2.47
N TYR A 173 -24.39 9.65 1.80
CA TYR A 173 -22.95 9.63 1.95
C TYR A 173 -22.40 11.03 2.15
N VAL A 174 -21.35 11.12 2.96
CA VAL A 174 -20.58 12.33 3.21
C VAL A 174 -19.22 12.19 2.57
N ALA A 175 -18.76 13.21 1.86
CA ALA A 175 -17.44 13.29 1.26
C ALA A 175 -16.65 14.47 1.86
N LEU A 176 -15.38 14.24 2.20
CA LEU A 176 -14.53 15.25 2.85
C LEU A 176 -13.83 16.13 1.82
N LEU A 177 -13.87 17.46 1.98
CA LEU A 177 -13.13 18.39 1.13
C LEU A 177 -12.47 19.48 1.97
N ASP A 178 -11.16 19.66 1.81
CA ASP A 178 -10.46 20.79 2.38
C ASP A 178 -10.68 22.06 1.55
N HIS A 179 -10.81 23.19 2.25
CA HIS A 179 -11.21 24.47 1.66
C HIS A 179 -10.18 25.09 0.69
N ASP A 180 -9.03 24.46 0.50
CA ASP A 180 -7.92 24.89 -0.37
C ASP A 180 -7.55 23.89 -1.47
N ASP A 181 -8.29 22.79 -1.58
CA ASP A 181 -8.09 21.72 -2.54
C ASP A 181 -9.17 21.71 -3.63
N LYS A 182 -9.03 20.84 -4.64
CA LYS A 182 -9.99 20.74 -5.75
C LYS A 182 -10.42 19.30 -5.99
N LEU A 183 -11.67 19.14 -6.43
CA LEU A 183 -12.17 17.87 -6.94
C LEU A 183 -12.07 17.80 -8.46
N GLU A 184 -11.78 16.61 -8.98
CA GLU A 184 -11.98 16.34 -10.40
C GLU A 184 -13.46 16.30 -10.77
N LYS A 185 -13.81 16.65 -12.01
CA LYS A 185 -15.21 16.90 -12.44
C LYS A 185 -16.14 15.69 -12.28
N GLN A 186 -15.58 14.50 -12.29
CA GLN A 186 -16.26 13.22 -12.16
C GLN A 186 -16.23 12.66 -10.72
N ALA A 187 -15.58 13.34 -9.77
CA ALA A 187 -15.36 12.81 -8.42
C ALA A 187 -16.65 12.33 -7.75
N LEU A 188 -17.67 13.20 -7.66
CA LEU A 188 -18.94 12.82 -7.01
C LEU A 188 -19.73 11.78 -7.79
N PHE A 189 -19.59 11.75 -9.12
CA PHE A 189 -20.18 10.70 -9.95
C PHE A 189 -19.57 9.33 -9.63
N ARG A 190 -18.23 9.26 -9.49
CA ARG A 190 -17.53 8.01 -9.15
C ARG A 190 -17.87 7.50 -7.76
N ILE A 191 -18.06 8.39 -6.79
CA ILE A 191 -18.63 8.04 -5.49
C ILE A 191 -20.03 7.44 -5.69
N SER A 192 -20.91 8.11 -6.44
CA SER A 192 -22.27 7.61 -6.69
C SER A 192 -22.32 6.24 -7.38
N GLU A 193 -21.43 5.98 -8.35
CA GLU A 193 -21.34 4.65 -9.00
C GLU A 193 -20.96 3.58 -7.99
N SER A 194 -20.00 3.86 -7.11
CA SER A 194 -19.57 2.92 -6.07
C SER A 194 -20.66 2.66 -5.04
N VAL A 195 -21.42 3.71 -4.65
CA VAL A 195 -22.58 3.57 -3.77
C VAL A 195 -23.65 2.67 -4.38
N LEU A 196 -23.97 2.89 -5.65
CA LEU A 196 -25.04 2.18 -6.34
C LEU A 196 -24.69 0.73 -6.71
N GLU A 197 -23.41 0.40 -6.83
CA GLU A 197 -22.96 -0.94 -7.24
C GLU A 197 -22.49 -1.78 -6.05
N ASP A 198 -21.92 -1.14 -5.02
CA ASP A 198 -21.28 -1.86 -3.93
C ASP A 198 -21.86 -1.55 -2.54
N GLU A 199 -22.60 -0.46 -2.34
CA GLU A 199 -23.09 0.00 -1.01
C GLU A 199 -22.00 -0.01 0.09
N PRO A 200 -20.84 0.65 -0.12
CA PRO A 200 -19.70 0.57 0.80
C PRO A 200 -19.92 1.38 2.08
N ASP A 201 -19.25 1.04 3.16
CA ASP A 201 -19.25 1.86 4.38
C ASP A 201 -18.26 3.03 4.26
N MET A 202 -17.19 2.85 3.48
CA MET A 202 -16.14 3.82 3.22
C MET A 202 -15.63 3.70 1.77
N ILE A 203 -15.36 4.84 1.15
CA ILE A 203 -14.79 4.95 -0.20
C ILE A 203 -13.56 5.84 -0.13
N TYR A 204 -12.48 5.48 -0.82
CA TYR A 204 -11.34 6.37 -1.02
C TYR A 204 -10.82 6.31 -2.45
N SER A 205 -10.15 7.38 -2.90
CA SER A 205 -9.60 7.50 -4.26
C SER A 205 -8.09 7.67 -4.29
N ASP A 206 -7.54 7.75 -5.50
CA ASP A 206 -6.20 8.28 -5.71
C ASP A 206 -6.22 9.81 -5.73
N GLU A 207 -5.04 10.43 -5.59
CA GLU A 207 -4.87 11.88 -5.56
C GLU A 207 -3.65 12.33 -6.36
N ALA A 208 -3.65 13.61 -6.73
CA ALA A 208 -2.50 14.30 -7.28
C ALA A 208 -2.15 15.51 -6.41
N LEU A 209 -0.85 15.68 -6.14
CA LEU A 209 -0.34 16.91 -5.52
C LEU A 209 -0.21 17.98 -6.60
N ILE A 210 -0.70 19.18 -6.33
CA ILE A 210 -0.61 20.35 -7.21
C ILE A 210 0.23 21.46 -6.58
N SER A 211 0.80 22.31 -7.45
CA SER A 211 1.54 23.51 -7.06
C SER A 211 0.66 24.46 -6.23
N GLN A 212 1.31 25.40 -5.52
CA GLN A 212 0.61 26.40 -4.70
C GLN A 212 -0.42 27.22 -5.51
N ASP A 213 -0.09 27.57 -6.76
CA ASP A 213 -1.02 28.26 -7.68
C ASP A 213 -2.04 27.31 -8.34
N GLY A 214 -1.96 26.01 -8.06
CA GLY A 214 -2.91 24.99 -8.47
C GLY A 214 -2.87 24.62 -9.94
N ARG A 215 -1.87 25.11 -10.68
CA ARG A 215 -1.77 24.97 -12.13
C ARG A 215 -1.06 23.70 -12.59
N CYS A 216 -0.14 23.18 -11.79
CA CYS A 216 0.70 22.06 -12.19
C CYS A 216 0.58 20.89 -11.21
N VAL A 217 0.40 19.67 -11.74
CA VAL A 217 0.57 18.44 -10.95
C VAL A 217 2.06 18.18 -10.75
N THR A 218 2.46 17.95 -9.50
CA THR A 218 3.85 17.70 -9.09
C THR A 218 4.11 16.22 -8.82
N SER A 219 3.12 15.49 -8.29
CA SER A 219 3.20 14.05 -8.03
C SER A 219 1.82 13.40 -7.98
N PHE A 220 1.78 12.07 -8.15
CA PHE A 220 0.60 11.24 -7.97
C PHE A 220 0.78 10.30 -6.77
N THR A 221 -0.32 10.02 -6.08
CA THR A 221 -0.39 8.97 -5.05
C THR A 221 -1.43 7.94 -5.50
N PHE A 222 -0.96 6.85 -6.12
CA PHE A 222 -1.81 5.76 -6.60
C PHE A 222 -1.84 4.63 -5.58
N ARG A 223 -2.98 4.42 -4.93
CA ARG A 223 -3.08 3.58 -3.73
C ARG A 223 -3.35 2.11 -4.07
N PRO A 224 -2.96 1.17 -3.21
CA PRO A 224 -3.43 -0.21 -3.28
C PRO A 224 -4.89 -0.31 -2.81
N ALA A 225 -5.47 -1.50 -2.91
CA ALA A 225 -6.66 -1.88 -2.13
C ALA A 225 -6.43 -1.66 -0.62
N PHE A 226 -7.52 -1.75 0.15
CA PHE A 226 -7.48 -1.47 1.58
C PHE A 226 -6.54 -2.46 2.29
N SER A 227 -5.65 -1.91 3.12
CA SER A 227 -4.61 -2.64 3.83
C SER A 227 -4.56 -2.11 5.25
N MET A 228 -4.99 -2.93 6.21
CA MET A 228 -5.06 -2.52 7.62
C MET A 228 -3.66 -2.37 8.21
N GLU A 229 -2.74 -3.30 7.88
CA GLU A 229 -1.36 -3.20 8.38
C GLU A 229 -0.66 -1.97 7.83
N PHE A 230 -0.97 -1.59 6.59
CA PHE A 230 -0.41 -0.38 6.02
C PHE A 230 -1.01 0.86 6.67
N LEU A 231 -2.33 0.90 6.88
CA LEU A 231 -2.99 1.99 7.59
C LEU A 231 -2.45 2.17 9.00
N ARG A 232 -2.14 1.09 9.72
CA ARG A 232 -1.52 1.13 11.06
C ARG A 232 -0.04 1.54 11.02
N SER A 233 0.65 1.27 9.92
CA SER A 233 2.05 1.66 9.74
C SER A 233 2.21 3.10 9.23
N HIS A 234 1.25 3.61 8.46
CA HIS A 234 1.27 4.91 7.81
C HIS A 234 -0.16 5.34 7.42
N PRO A 235 -0.61 6.57 7.72
CA PRO A 235 -1.91 7.08 7.28
C PRO A 235 -1.93 7.31 5.75
N TYR A 236 -1.95 6.25 4.96
CA TYR A 236 -1.85 6.31 3.50
C TYR A 236 -3.18 6.71 2.85
N ILE A 237 -4.30 6.58 3.57
CA ILE A 237 -5.62 7.09 3.18
C ILE A 237 -5.85 8.39 3.95
N VAL A 238 -6.02 9.49 3.22
CA VAL A 238 -6.25 10.83 3.80
C VAL A 238 -7.33 11.56 3.02
N HIS A 239 -7.09 11.75 1.72
CA HIS A 239 -8.03 12.37 0.77
C HIS A 239 -8.12 11.54 -0.52
N PHE A 240 -9.16 11.61 -1.33
CA PHE A 240 -10.54 12.03 -1.04
C PHE A 240 -11.27 10.85 -0.45
N VAL A 241 -11.87 11.02 0.73
CA VAL A 241 -12.56 9.93 1.45
C VAL A 241 -14.03 10.27 1.60
N SER A 242 -14.87 9.28 1.37
CA SER A 242 -16.31 9.35 1.58
C SER A 242 -16.79 8.22 2.49
N PHE A 243 -17.84 8.48 3.25
CA PHE A 243 -18.36 7.58 4.27
C PHE A 243 -19.88 7.50 4.18
N ARG A 244 -20.45 6.36 4.56
CA ARG A 244 -21.90 6.29 4.79
C ARG A 244 -22.25 7.23 5.95
N THR A 245 -23.19 8.14 5.74
CA THR A 245 -23.51 9.22 6.70
C THR A 245 -23.95 8.67 8.05
N ASP A 246 -24.78 7.64 8.06
CA ASP A 246 -25.27 7.05 9.31
C ASP A 246 -24.16 6.39 10.13
N LEU A 247 -23.13 5.84 9.49
CA LEU A 247 -21.97 5.30 10.19
C LEU A 247 -21.16 6.42 10.85
N LEU A 248 -20.96 7.57 10.17
CA LEU A 248 -20.31 8.71 10.79
C LEU A 248 -21.08 9.25 11.98
N ARG A 249 -22.41 9.30 11.89
CA ARG A 249 -23.29 9.74 13.00
C ARG A 249 -23.25 8.78 14.18
N GLU A 250 -23.25 7.46 13.92
CA GLU A 250 -23.07 6.43 14.94
C GLU A 250 -21.74 6.56 15.68
N LEU A 251 -20.70 7.02 14.97
CA LEU A 251 -19.36 7.27 15.52
C LEU A 251 -19.19 8.68 16.11
N GLU A 252 -20.25 9.48 16.18
CA GLU A 252 -20.25 10.87 16.66
C GLU A 252 -19.30 11.81 15.88
N GLY A 253 -19.02 11.47 14.61
CA GLY A 253 -18.18 12.29 13.73
C GLY A 253 -16.71 12.35 14.14
N PHE A 254 -16.11 13.54 14.00
CA PHE A 254 -14.71 13.81 14.31
C PHE A 254 -14.52 14.02 15.82
N ASN A 255 -13.41 13.50 16.36
CA ASN A 255 -13.07 13.71 17.76
C ASN A 255 -12.58 15.16 17.97
N GLU A 256 -13.40 16.00 18.59
CA GLU A 256 -13.11 17.43 18.80
C GLU A 256 -11.94 17.71 19.75
N SER A 257 -11.53 16.73 20.56
CA SER A 257 -10.32 16.85 21.38
C SER A 257 -9.02 16.76 20.57
N LEU A 258 -9.07 16.28 19.33
CA LEU A 258 -7.92 16.17 18.44
C LEU A 258 -7.85 17.38 17.51
N ALA A 259 -6.82 18.19 17.69
CA ALA A 259 -6.47 19.28 16.78
C ALA A 259 -5.59 18.82 15.58
N ILE A 260 -5.03 17.62 15.68
CA ILE A 260 -4.12 17.00 14.70
C ILE A 260 -4.48 15.51 14.63
N SER A 261 -4.34 14.90 13.44
CA SER A 261 -4.63 13.49 13.18
C SER A 261 -6.09 13.07 13.43
N GLN A 262 -7.00 14.03 13.41
CA GLN A 262 -8.45 13.82 13.57
C GLN A 262 -9.05 13.00 12.41
N ASP A 263 -8.48 13.14 11.22
CA ASP A 263 -8.79 12.37 10.02
C ASP A 263 -8.35 10.91 10.17
N TYR A 264 -7.14 10.68 10.68
CA TYR A 264 -6.60 9.36 10.90
C TYR A 264 -7.38 8.61 12.00
N ASP A 265 -7.73 9.29 13.09
CA ASP A 265 -8.61 8.74 14.14
C ASP A 265 -9.98 8.35 13.58
N LEU A 266 -10.61 9.22 12.78
CA LEU A 266 -11.90 8.93 12.18
C LEU A 266 -11.82 7.73 11.24
N ILE A 267 -10.81 7.68 10.37
CA ILE A 267 -10.63 6.58 9.42
C ILE A 267 -10.46 5.25 10.18
N LEU A 268 -9.64 5.22 11.25
CA LEU A 268 -9.50 4.01 12.07
C LEU A 268 -10.81 3.61 12.77
N ARG A 269 -11.57 4.56 13.33
CA ARG A 269 -12.89 4.27 13.92
C ARG A 269 -13.91 3.75 12.91
N VAL A 270 -13.85 4.24 11.67
CA VAL A 270 -14.69 3.74 10.58
C VAL A 270 -14.28 2.32 10.20
N THR A 271 -12.99 2.03 10.05
CA THR A 271 -12.51 0.69 9.65
C THR A 271 -12.77 -0.37 10.71
N GLU A 272 -12.88 0.02 11.98
CA GLU A 272 -13.33 -0.85 13.09
C GLU A 272 -14.72 -1.44 12.82
N LYS A 273 -15.64 -0.69 12.18
CA LYS A 273 -17.04 -1.09 11.93
C LYS A 273 -17.37 -1.39 10.47
N ALA A 274 -16.55 -0.94 9.53
CA ALA A 274 -16.78 -1.12 8.10
C ALA A 274 -16.81 -2.60 7.71
N ARG A 275 -17.88 -3.00 7.00
CA ARG A 275 -18.01 -4.32 6.38
C ARG A 275 -17.44 -4.30 4.98
N LYS A 276 -17.58 -3.18 4.27
CA LYS A 276 -17.09 -3.01 2.90
C LYS A 276 -16.38 -1.67 2.73
N ILE A 277 -15.17 -1.72 2.18
CA ILE A 277 -14.36 -0.54 1.85
C ILE A 277 -14.01 -0.60 0.37
N VAL A 278 -14.24 0.49 -0.35
CA VAL A 278 -14.00 0.57 -1.79
C VAL A 278 -12.90 1.56 -2.11
N HIS A 279 -11.91 1.10 -2.87
CA HIS A 279 -10.92 1.97 -3.53
C HIS A 279 -11.35 2.22 -4.97
N ILE A 280 -11.37 3.49 -5.36
CA ILE A 280 -11.51 3.94 -6.74
C ILE A 280 -10.11 4.29 -7.27
N PRO A 281 -9.50 3.48 -8.15
CA PRO A 281 -8.15 3.72 -8.67
C PRO A 281 -8.15 4.81 -9.76
N GLU A 282 -8.62 6.00 -9.41
CA GLU A 282 -8.68 7.18 -10.26
C GLU A 282 -8.32 8.41 -9.42
N VAL A 283 -7.60 9.36 -10.02
CA VAL A 283 -7.30 10.64 -9.36
C VAL A 283 -8.57 11.46 -9.30
N LEU A 284 -9.16 11.59 -8.11
CA LEU A 284 -10.39 12.37 -7.90
C LEU A 284 -10.17 13.61 -7.04
N TYR A 285 -8.97 13.75 -6.47
CA TYR A 285 -8.58 14.82 -5.57
C TYR A 285 -7.29 15.49 -6.02
N LEU A 286 -7.27 16.81 -6.02
CA LEU A 286 -6.09 17.61 -6.29
C LEU A 286 -5.68 18.36 -5.02
N TRP A 287 -4.68 17.82 -4.33
CA TRP A 287 -4.17 18.33 -3.07
C TRP A 287 -3.15 19.47 -3.31
N ARG A 288 -3.42 20.66 -2.79
CA ARG A 288 -2.60 21.85 -2.98
C ARG A 288 -1.49 21.95 -1.94
N GLN A 289 -0.26 22.03 -2.41
CA GLN A 289 0.87 22.24 -1.52
C GLN A 289 0.99 23.71 -1.08
N LEU A 290 0.63 24.01 0.17
CA LEU A 290 0.88 25.32 0.78
C LEU A 290 2.19 25.34 1.60
N PRO A 291 3.01 26.42 1.54
CA PRO A 291 4.28 26.55 2.28
C PRO A 291 4.17 26.43 3.80
N ASN A 292 2.96 26.59 4.34
CA ASN A 292 2.67 26.55 5.77
C ASN A 292 1.93 25.28 6.20
N SER A 293 1.84 24.25 5.34
CA SER A 293 1.28 22.95 5.71
C SER A 293 1.91 22.44 7.02
N SER A 294 1.05 22.29 8.03
CA SER A 294 1.39 22.30 9.46
C SER A 294 2.25 21.09 9.90
N GLY A 295 2.12 19.97 9.18
CA GLY A 295 2.62 18.66 9.64
C GLY A 295 4.13 18.59 9.88
N HIS A 296 4.96 19.15 8.98
CA HIS A 296 6.42 19.08 9.16
C HIS A 296 6.96 20.06 10.20
N LYS A 297 6.21 21.13 10.51
CA LYS A 297 6.58 22.09 11.57
C LYS A 297 6.25 21.57 12.97
N GLN A 298 5.43 20.51 13.06
CA GLN A 298 4.93 19.91 14.30
C GLN A 298 5.30 18.42 14.40
N TYR A 299 6.46 18.02 13.86
CA TYR A 299 6.89 16.62 13.77
C TYR A 299 6.60 15.80 15.04
N ASP A 300 7.13 16.25 16.19
CA ASP A 300 7.03 15.49 17.44
C ASP A 300 5.57 15.39 17.93
N GLN A 301 4.79 16.46 17.75
CA GLN A 301 3.39 16.49 18.14
C GLN A 301 2.56 15.55 17.28
N VAL A 302 2.75 15.57 15.95
CA VAL A 302 2.05 14.66 15.02
C VAL A 302 2.39 13.21 15.34
N MET A 303 3.67 12.88 15.52
CA MET A 303 4.08 11.50 15.83
C MET A 303 3.49 11.03 17.17
N THR A 304 3.48 11.89 18.19
CA THR A 304 2.93 11.56 19.51
C THR A 304 1.42 11.34 19.45
N VAL A 305 0.68 12.28 18.84
CA VAL A 305 -0.79 12.21 18.74
C VAL A 305 -1.21 11.03 17.89
N SER A 306 -0.60 10.83 16.71
CA SER A 306 -0.91 9.68 15.85
C SER A 306 -0.58 8.34 16.50
N THR A 307 0.50 8.25 17.28
CA THR A 307 0.78 7.03 18.07
C THR A 307 -0.33 6.76 19.10
N GLY A 308 -0.83 7.81 19.77
CA GLY A 308 -1.97 7.70 20.68
C GLY A 308 -3.26 7.26 19.97
N VAL A 309 -3.52 7.80 18.78
CA VAL A 309 -4.65 7.43 17.93
C VAL A 309 -4.62 5.95 17.54
N ILE A 310 -3.45 5.43 17.13
CA ILE A 310 -3.30 3.99 16.82
C ILE A 310 -3.50 3.14 18.07
N ASN A 311 -2.93 3.52 19.21
CA ASN A 311 -3.12 2.76 20.46
C ASN A 311 -4.58 2.74 20.93
N ASN A 312 -5.32 3.84 20.74
CA ASN A 312 -6.76 3.88 21.02
C ASN A 312 -7.53 2.94 20.08
N HIS A 313 -7.15 2.88 18.79
CA HIS A 313 -7.70 1.93 17.84
C HIS A 313 -7.45 0.47 18.26
N LEU A 314 -6.20 0.10 18.57
CA LEU A 314 -5.84 -1.24 19.02
C LEU A 314 -6.64 -1.65 20.27
N SER A 315 -6.78 -0.73 21.23
CA SER A 315 -7.59 -0.93 22.44
C SER A 315 -9.07 -1.16 22.13
N ARG A 316 -9.69 -0.37 21.23
CA ARG A 316 -11.09 -0.55 20.80
C ARG A 316 -11.31 -1.87 20.06
N CYS A 317 -10.32 -2.34 19.30
CA CYS A 317 -10.34 -3.65 18.65
C CYS A 317 -10.13 -4.83 19.62
N GLY A 318 -9.78 -4.57 20.88
CA GLY A 318 -9.45 -5.62 21.85
C GLY A 318 -8.11 -6.31 21.56
N GLU A 319 -7.24 -5.70 20.77
CA GLU A 319 -5.96 -6.28 20.38
C GLU A 319 -4.91 -6.05 21.47
N ASN A 320 -4.25 -7.12 21.90
CA ASN A 320 -3.08 -7.03 22.76
C ASN A 320 -1.87 -6.57 21.92
N ALA A 321 -1.77 -5.27 21.71
CA ALA A 321 -0.74 -4.65 20.88
C ALA A 321 -0.48 -3.21 21.32
N TYR A 322 0.66 -2.66 20.90
CA TYR A 322 0.96 -1.25 21.08
C TYR A 322 1.76 -0.70 19.90
N ALA A 323 1.50 0.56 19.56
CA ALA A 323 2.23 1.29 18.54
C ALA A 323 3.35 2.14 19.13
N VAL A 324 4.47 2.21 18.42
CA VAL A 324 5.58 3.14 18.70
C VAL A 324 5.95 3.93 17.44
N PRO A 325 6.44 5.18 17.57
CA PRO A 325 6.89 5.94 16.41
C PRO A 325 8.14 5.31 15.78
N SER A 326 8.18 5.24 14.46
CA SER A 326 9.38 4.84 13.72
C SER A 326 10.28 6.05 13.41
N LYS A 327 11.42 5.80 12.74
CA LYS A 327 12.41 6.84 12.40
C LYS A 327 11.95 7.82 11.33
N SER A 328 10.97 7.44 10.52
CA SER A 328 10.45 8.26 9.43
C SER A 328 9.17 8.98 9.86
N PHE A 329 8.99 10.21 9.38
CA PHE A 329 7.79 11.02 9.67
C PHE A 329 6.50 10.32 9.21
N ASN A 330 5.48 10.28 10.07
CA ASN A 330 4.21 9.58 9.87
C ASN A 330 4.36 8.07 9.68
N PHE A 331 5.33 7.44 10.33
CA PHE A 331 5.44 5.98 10.38
C PHE A 331 5.42 5.46 11.80
N PHE A 332 4.74 4.35 11.95
CA PHE A 332 4.51 3.72 13.23
C PHE A 332 4.77 2.23 13.11
N GLU A 333 5.21 1.67 14.23
CA GLU A 333 5.50 0.26 14.38
C GLU A 333 4.51 -0.31 15.38
N THR A 334 3.55 -1.07 14.88
CA THR A 334 2.67 -1.87 15.73
C THR A 334 3.43 -3.11 16.20
N CYS A 335 3.49 -3.32 17.51
CA CYS A 335 4.14 -4.45 18.15
C CYS A 335 3.07 -5.32 18.82
N TYR A 336 3.08 -6.61 18.51
CA TYR A 336 2.14 -7.58 19.05
C TYR A 336 2.89 -8.60 19.92
N PRO A 337 2.73 -8.59 21.25
CA PRO A 337 3.36 -9.61 22.10
C PRO A 337 2.95 -11.03 21.70
N LEU A 338 3.94 -11.91 21.57
CA LEU A 338 3.68 -13.30 21.17
C LEU A 338 2.89 -14.06 22.23
N LYS A 339 1.85 -14.79 21.80
CA LYS A 339 1.19 -15.83 22.62
C LYS A 339 2.23 -16.90 23.03
N LYS A 340 2.04 -17.51 24.21
CA LYS A 340 2.90 -18.62 24.68
C LYS A 340 2.67 -19.88 23.86
N GLY A 341 3.69 -20.74 23.76
CA GLY A 341 3.57 -22.04 23.11
C GLY A 341 3.62 -22.00 21.57
N LEU A 342 4.02 -20.88 20.98
CA LEU A 342 4.34 -20.84 19.56
C LEU A 342 5.62 -21.65 19.30
N ASN A 343 5.56 -22.56 18.33
CA ASN A 343 6.70 -23.33 17.87
C ASN A 343 6.66 -23.40 16.34
N VAL A 344 7.83 -23.21 15.72
CA VAL A 344 7.96 -23.10 14.25
C VAL A 344 8.79 -24.24 13.72
N ALA A 345 8.27 -24.97 12.72
CA ALA A 345 9.10 -25.86 11.91
C ALA A 345 9.67 -25.09 10.73
N ILE A 346 11.00 -24.96 10.68
CA ILE A 346 11.72 -24.32 9.59
C ILE A 346 12.13 -25.39 8.58
N ILE A 347 11.39 -25.46 7.46
CA ILE A 347 11.51 -26.52 6.45
C ILE A 347 12.42 -26.02 5.33
N ILE A 348 13.52 -26.75 5.11
CA ILE A 348 14.57 -26.39 4.16
C ILE A 348 14.84 -27.57 3.22
N PRO A 349 14.20 -27.60 2.03
CA PRO A 349 14.53 -28.55 0.98
C PRO A 349 15.95 -28.30 0.44
N THR A 350 16.71 -29.38 0.23
CA THR A 350 18.06 -29.27 -0.32
C THR A 350 18.43 -30.50 -1.14
N LYS A 351 19.34 -30.33 -2.10
CA LYS A 351 20.04 -31.40 -2.80
C LYS A 351 21.49 -30.98 -3.01
N ASN A 352 22.42 -31.71 -2.43
CA ASN A 352 23.84 -31.38 -2.37
C ASN A 352 24.09 -29.99 -1.72
N HIS A 353 25.19 -29.31 -2.08
CA HIS A 353 25.52 -27.92 -1.70
C HIS A 353 25.53 -27.62 -0.19
N HIS A 354 26.03 -28.54 0.63
CA HIS A 354 26.12 -28.37 2.09
C HIS A 354 26.78 -27.06 2.57
N GLU A 355 27.73 -26.50 1.82
CA GLU A 355 28.38 -25.22 2.17
C GLU A 355 27.36 -24.08 2.28
N ILE A 356 26.39 -24.05 1.37
CA ILE A 356 25.34 -23.02 1.33
C ILE A 356 24.31 -23.28 2.42
N LEU A 357 23.88 -24.55 2.55
CA LEU A 357 22.97 -24.95 3.62
C LEU A 357 23.54 -24.64 5.00
N ARG A 358 24.86 -24.83 5.19
CA ARG A 358 25.54 -24.49 6.45
C ARG A 358 25.42 -23.02 6.78
N VAL A 359 25.66 -22.14 5.81
CA VAL A 359 25.47 -20.68 6.00
C VAL A 359 24.02 -20.38 6.39
N CYS A 360 23.05 -21.00 5.73
CA CYS A 360 21.63 -20.85 6.04
C CYS A 360 21.32 -21.26 7.48
N ILE A 361 21.63 -22.51 7.86
CA ILE A 361 21.38 -23.06 9.21
C ILE A 361 22.07 -22.23 10.29
N GLU A 362 23.38 -21.95 10.15
CA GLU A 362 24.13 -21.19 11.15
C GLU A 362 23.62 -19.74 11.28
N SER A 363 23.11 -19.15 10.18
CA SER A 363 22.49 -17.83 10.23
C SER A 363 21.15 -17.85 10.98
N ILE A 364 20.34 -18.90 10.80
CA ILE A 364 19.08 -19.11 11.53
C ILE A 364 19.38 -19.31 13.02
N GLU A 365 20.27 -20.24 13.36
CA GLU A 365 20.67 -20.55 14.75
C GLU A 365 21.14 -19.30 15.50
N ARG A 366 21.91 -18.44 14.82
CA ARG A 366 22.43 -17.20 15.40
C ARG A 366 21.36 -16.11 15.58
N THR A 367 20.34 -16.05 14.72
CA THR A 367 19.46 -14.87 14.61
C THR A 367 18.03 -15.11 15.08
N VAL A 368 17.56 -16.36 15.14
CA VAL A 368 16.26 -16.67 15.70
C VAL A 368 16.37 -16.69 17.22
N VAL A 369 15.74 -15.69 17.85
CA VAL A 369 15.74 -15.49 19.30
C VAL A 369 14.32 -15.23 19.79
N GLY A 370 13.97 -15.75 20.97
CA GLY A 370 12.69 -15.46 21.63
C GLY A 370 11.48 -16.29 21.17
N VAL A 371 11.69 -17.32 20.35
CA VAL A 371 10.66 -18.30 19.95
C VAL A 371 11.29 -19.69 19.83
N ASP A 372 10.52 -20.73 20.16
CA ASP A 372 10.91 -22.12 19.95
C ASP A 372 10.80 -22.48 18.46
N TYR A 373 11.78 -23.23 17.95
CA TYR A 373 11.78 -23.68 16.57
C TYR A 373 12.57 -24.98 16.42
N ASP A 374 12.23 -25.73 15.36
CA ASP A 374 13.01 -26.87 14.88
C ASP A 374 13.43 -26.62 13.44
N ILE A 375 14.68 -26.93 13.11
CA ILE A 375 15.15 -26.95 11.72
C ILE A 375 14.92 -28.35 11.15
N VAL A 376 14.23 -28.40 10.01
CA VAL A 376 13.86 -29.60 9.28
C VAL A 376 14.49 -29.53 7.89
N VAL A 377 15.61 -30.22 7.70
CA VAL A 377 16.25 -30.34 6.40
C VAL A 377 15.60 -31.49 5.64
N VAL A 378 15.12 -31.22 4.43
CA VAL A 378 14.54 -32.24 3.55
C VAL A 378 15.56 -32.55 2.45
N ASP A 379 16.27 -33.65 2.62
CA ASP A 379 17.28 -34.12 1.68
C ASP A 379 16.62 -34.81 0.48
N HIS A 380 16.71 -34.18 -0.69
CA HIS A 380 16.25 -34.73 -1.95
C HIS A 380 17.34 -35.53 -2.66
N GLU A 381 17.73 -36.64 -2.03
CA GLU A 381 18.69 -37.60 -2.58
C GLU A 381 20.05 -36.94 -2.90
N SER A 382 20.66 -36.30 -1.90
CA SER A 382 22.05 -35.81 -2.02
C SER A 382 23.02 -36.98 -2.16
N GLU A 383 23.96 -36.83 -3.07
CA GLU A 383 24.89 -37.92 -3.45
C GLU A 383 26.35 -37.56 -3.14
N ASN A 384 26.69 -36.26 -3.00
CA ASN A 384 28.07 -35.87 -2.77
C ASN A 384 28.48 -36.09 -1.30
N GLU A 385 29.69 -36.64 -1.13
CA GLU A 385 30.24 -37.07 0.16
C GLU A 385 30.17 -35.96 1.22
N GLY A 386 30.56 -34.73 0.88
CA GLY A 386 30.51 -33.61 1.82
C GLY A 386 29.11 -33.27 2.34
N SER A 387 28.04 -33.49 1.55
CA SER A 387 26.67 -33.25 2.05
C SER A 387 26.20 -34.40 2.94
N ILE A 388 26.53 -35.64 2.61
CA ILE A 388 26.26 -36.80 3.46
C ILE A 388 26.96 -36.64 4.82
N GLU A 389 28.25 -36.27 4.81
CA GLU A 389 29.02 -35.98 6.02
C GLU A 389 28.41 -34.83 6.82
N TYR A 390 28.05 -33.73 6.16
CA TYR A 390 27.46 -32.58 6.83
C TYR A 390 26.12 -32.94 7.47
N PHE A 391 25.22 -33.64 6.76
CA PHE A 391 23.93 -34.05 7.31
C PHE A 391 24.12 -34.96 8.53
N ASN A 392 25.03 -35.94 8.45
CA ASN A 392 25.38 -36.78 9.60
C ASN A 392 25.88 -35.96 10.80
N SER A 393 26.64 -34.89 10.56
CA SER A 393 27.16 -34.01 11.62
C SER A 393 26.09 -33.17 12.32
N ILE A 394 24.94 -32.93 11.68
CA ILE A 394 23.85 -32.09 12.23
C ILE A 394 22.61 -32.87 12.66
N ARG A 395 22.52 -34.19 12.36
CA ARG A 395 21.38 -35.06 12.70
C ARG A 395 21.02 -35.09 14.20
N GLU A 396 21.97 -34.83 15.08
CA GLU A 396 21.71 -34.77 16.54
C GLU A 396 21.07 -33.45 16.98
N ARG A 397 21.23 -32.37 16.20
CA ARG A 397 20.69 -31.04 16.51
C ARG A 397 19.46 -30.67 15.68
N HIS A 398 19.31 -31.25 14.50
CA HIS A 398 18.25 -30.91 13.54
C HIS A 398 17.61 -32.18 12.96
N LYS A 399 16.35 -32.05 12.52
CA LYS A 399 15.64 -33.15 11.88
C LYS A 399 16.05 -33.23 10.41
N ILE A 400 16.57 -34.38 9.99
CA ILE A 400 16.90 -34.66 8.59
C ILE A 400 15.91 -35.69 8.06
N ILE A 401 15.18 -35.33 7.01
CA ILE A 401 14.16 -36.17 6.37
C ILE A 401 14.60 -36.46 4.94
N GLU A 402 14.60 -37.72 4.54
CA GLU A 402 14.90 -38.13 3.17
C GLU A 402 13.61 -38.11 2.33
N TYR A 403 13.64 -37.41 1.19
CA TYR A 403 12.61 -37.46 0.16
C TYR A 403 13.16 -38.11 -1.10
N LYS A 404 12.43 -39.08 -1.66
CA LYS A 404 12.83 -39.83 -2.86
C LYS A 404 11.85 -39.61 -4.00
N GLY A 405 12.36 -39.42 -5.21
CA GLY A 405 11.54 -39.28 -6.42
C GLY A 405 11.89 -38.07 -7.26
N GLU A 406 11.00 -37.70 -8.18
CA GLU A 406 11.20 -36.52 -9.03
C GLU A 406 11.16 -35.23 -8.21
N PHE A 407 11.94 -34.22 -8.66
CA PHE A 407 11.93 -32.91 -8.02
C PHE A 407 10.56 -32.25 -8.19
N ASN A 408 9.90 -31.99 -7.07
CA ASN A 408 8.68 -31.20 -7.01
C ASN A 408 8.71 -30.42 -5.69
N PHE A 409 8.97 -29.12 -5.77
CA PHE A 409 9.10 -28.25 -4.60
C PHE A 409 7.84 -28.27 -3.74
N SER A 410 6.67 -28.24 -4.38
CA SER A 410 5.38 -28.30 -3.71
C SER A 410 5.18 -29.62 -2.95
N GLU A 411 5.46 -30.76 -3.58
CA GLU A 411 5.33 -32.07 -2.94
C GLU A 411 6.38 -32.29 -1.84
N ILE A 412 7.63 -31.84 -2.03
CA ILE A 412 8.69 -31.96 -1.02
C ILE A 412 8.29 -31.22 0.27
N ASN A 413 7.77 -30.00 0.16
CA ASN A 413 7.31 -29.23 1.31
C ASN A 413 6.08 -29.87 1.98
N ASN A 414 5.09 -30.32 1.20
CA ASN A 414 3.94 -31.06 1.72
C ASN A 414 4.35 -32.34 2.44
N PHE A 415 5.26 -33.10 1.85
CA PHE A 415 5.82 -34.31 2.44
C PHE A 415 6.48 -34.01 3.77
N ALA A 416 7.33 -32.97 3.83
CA ALA A 416 7.99 -32.57 5.06
C ALA A 416 6.98 -32.31 6.18
N VAL A 417 5.95 -31.49 5.92
CA VAL A 417 4.88 -31.20 6.89
C VAL A 417 4.18 -32.48 7.35
N LYS A 418 3.83 -33.40 6.44
CA LYS A 418 3.20 -34.70 6.78
C LYS A 418 4.09 -35.60 7.66
N GLN A 419 5.42 -35.46 7.58
CA GLN A 419 6.37 -36.19 8.43
C GLN A 419 6.58 -35.53 9.80
N LEU A 420 6.09 -34.30 10.00
CA LEU A 420 6.04 -33.66 11.30
C LEU A 420 4.76 -34.14 12.02
N HIS A 421 4.90 -34.53 13.28
CA HIS A 421 3.74 -34.86 14.11
C HIS A 421 3.01 -33.58 14.53
N ASP A 422 1.77 -33.72 15.02
CA ASP A 422 0.99 -32.62 15.61
C ASP A 422 1.83 -31.90 16.69
N GLY A 423 1.96 -30.57 16.60
CA GLY A 423 2.68 -29.78 17.62
C GLY A 423 3.31 -28.45 17.16
N TYR A 424 3.47 -28.23 15.86
CA TYR A 424 3.92 -26.92 15.34
C TYR A 424 2.72 -25.99 15.13
N SER A 425 2.87 -24.74 15.56
CA SER A 425 1.84 -23.73 15.30
C SER A 425 2.02 -23.08 13.93
N HIS A 426 3.25 -23.06 13.40
CA HIS A 426 3.58 -22.45 12.11
C HIS A 426 4.63 -23.25 11.35
N TYR A 427 4.59 -23.14 10.03
CA TYR A 427 5.60 -23.67 9.12
C TYR A 427 6.29 -22.50 8.41
N LEU A 428 7.62 -22.49 8.46
CA LEU A 428 8.44 -21.57 7.69
C LEU A 428 9.08 -22.34 6.53
N PHE A 429 8.65 -22.06 5.31
CA PHE A 429 9.28 -22.59 4.11
C PHE A 429 10.43 -21.67 3.69
N CYS A 430 11.63 -22.24 3.58
CA CYS A 430 12.84 -21.52 3.21
C CYS A 430 13.63 -22.25 2.13
N ASN A 431 14.21 -21.48 1.22
CA ASN A 431 15.27 -22.01 0.37
C ASN A 431 16.55 -22.24 1.20
N ASN A 432 17.39 -23.17 0.75
CA ASN A 432 18.65 -23.49 1.41
C ASN A 432 19.74 -22.41 1.27
N ASP A 433 19.51 -21.38 0.46
CA ASP A 433 20.45 -20.30 0.12
C ASP A 433 20.02 -18.92 0.65
N ILE A 434 19.21 -18.90 1.69
CA ILE A 434 18.93 -17.69 2.49
C ILE A 434 19.99 -17.50 3.58
N GLU A 435 20.21 -16.26 3.96
CA GLU A 435 21.06 -15.88 5.08
C GLU A 435 20.35 -14.81 5.92
N ALA A 436 20.03 -15.15 7.16
CA ALA A 436 19.42 -14.23 8.09
C ALA A 436 20.47 -13.25 8.65
N ILE A 437 20.17 -11.95 8.53
CA ILE A 437 21.15 -10.88 8.81
C ILE A 437 20.92 -10.14 10.13
N LYS A 438 19.75 -10.30 10.77
CA LYS A 438 19.39 -9.55 11.98
C LYS A 438 18.61 -10.42 12.96
N GLU A 439 18.99 -10.34 14.23
CA GLU A 439 18.27 -11.03 15.31
C GLU A 439 16.79 -10.62 15.40
N GLY A 440 15.95 -11.61 15.74
CA GLY A 440 14.52 -11.42 16.03
C GLY A 440 13.66 -11.23 14.78
N TRP A 441 14.18 -11.48 13.58
CA TRP A 441 13.42 -11.36 12.33
C TRP A 441 12.20 -12.29 12.30
N LEU A 442 12.33 -13.54 12.78
CA LEU A 442 11.23 -14.50 12.83
C LEU A 442 10.14 -14.06 13.82
N VAL A 443 10.53 -13.50 14.97
CA VAL A 443 9.60 -12.89 15.92
C VAL A 443 8.80 -11.78 15.24
N ARG A 444 9.43 -10.91 14.44
CA ARG A 444 8.70 -9.85 13.70
C ARG A 444 7.67 -10.38 12.71
N MET A 445 7.88 -11.57 12.16
CA MET A 445 6.88 -12.20 11.31
C MET A 445 5.74 -12.79 12.15
N LEU A 446 6.07 -13.46 13.27
CA LEU A 446 5.10 -14.03 14.20
C LEU A 446 4.23 -12.98 14.93
N GLU A 447 4.74 -11.76 15.13
CA GLU A 447 3.96 -10.64 15.68
C GLU A 447 2.69 -10.42 14.84
N LEU A 448 2.75 -10.54 13.51
CA LEU A 448 1.60 -10.30 12.64
C LEU A 448 0.51 -11.38 12.77
N PHE A 449 0.90 -12.62 13.10
CA PHE A 449 -0.01 -13.74 13.36
C PHE A 449 -0.80 -13.61 14.68
N GLN A 450 -0.52 -12.60 15.49
CA GLN A 450 -1.37 -12.33 16.66
C GLN A 450 -2.75 -11.80 16.23
N ASN A 451 -2.90 -11.35 14.99
CA ASN A 451 -4.17 -11.20 14.31
C ASN A 451 -4.56 -12.53 13.64
N GLU A 452 -5.67 -13.11 14.08
CA GLU A 452 -6.10 -14.47 13.69
C GLU A 452 -6.57 -14.59 12.23
N ASP A 453 -6.74 -13.47 11.54
CA ASP A 453 -7.05 -13.42 10.12
C ASP A 453 -5.78 -13.31 9.25
N VAL A 454 -4.56 -13.27 9.82
CA VAL A 454 -3.30 -13.37 9.07
C VAL A 454 -2.92 -14.83 8.90
N GLY A 455 -2.86 -15.28 7.65
CA GLY A 455 -2.54 -16.67 7.29
C GLY A 455 -1.09 -16.85 6.84
N ILE A 456 -0.51 -15.87 6.14
CA ILE A 456 0.86 -15.94 5.60
C ILE A 456 1.58 -14.62 5.82
N VAL A 457 2.87 -14.71 6.14
CA VAL A 457 3.78 -13.55 6.24
C VAL A 457 5.06 -13.82 5.45
N GLY A 458 5.47 -12.85 4.63
CA GLY A 458 6.74 -12.84 3.91
C GLY A 458 7.76 -11.85 4.49
N ALA A 459 9.04 -12.07 4.20
CA ALA A 459 10.13 -11.17 4.58
C ALA A 459 10.64 -10.35 3.39
N ASN A 460 11.36 -9.25 3.64
CA ASN A 460 12.14 -8.59 2.61
C ASN A 460 13.38 -9.43 2.26
N LEU A 461 13.63 -9.68 0.97
CA LEU A 461 14.84 -10.35 0.52
C LEU A 461 15.72 -9.39 -0.28
N PHE A 462 17.02 -9.43 0.02
CA PHE A 462 18.05 -8.70 -0.69
C PHE A 462 18.90 -9.65 -1.53
N TYR A 463 19.39 -9.15 -2.65
CA TYR A 463 20.46 -9.80 -3.41
C TYR A 463 21.74 -9.96 -2.56
N PRO A 464 22.71 -10.81 -2.99
CA PRO A 464 23.99 -11.02 -2.27
C PRO A 464 24.77 -9.74 -1.95
N ASP A 465 24.53 -8.65 -2.69
CA ASP A 465 25.15 -7.36 -2.44
C ASP A 465 24.68 -6.69 -1.12
N GLY A 466 23.61 -7.20 -0.51
CA GLY A 466 22.98 -6.69 0.72
C GLY A 466 22.39 -5.29 0.58
N LYS A 467 22.32 -4.76 -0.64
CA LYS A 467 21.98 -3.36 -0.95
C LYS A 467 20.79 -3.25 -1.88
N THR A 468 20.50 -4.28 -2.65
CA THR A 468 19.47 -4.24 -3.68
C THR A 468 18.34 -5.19 -3.32
N TYR A 469 17.10 -4.69 -3.36
CA TYR A 469 15.92 -5.52 -3.12
C TYR A 469 15.76 -6.56 -4.23
N GLN A 470 15.44 -7.78 -3.82
CA GLN A 470 15.03 -8.88 -4.67
C GLN A 470 13.54 -9.17 -4.48
N HIS A 471 13.03 -9.05 -3.25
CA HIS A 471 11.64 -9.28 -2.92
C HIS A 471 11.15 -8.35 -1.82
N ALA A 472 9.97 -7.77 -2.02
CA ALA A 472 9.22 -7.00 -1.04
C ALA A 472 7.70 -7.24 -1.25
N GLY A 473 7.31 -8.51 -1.40
CA GLY A 473 5.99 -8.94 -1.90
C GLY A 473 6.03 -9.34 -3.38
N VAL A 474 4.98 -10.04 -3.82
CA VAL A 474 4.75 -10.45 -5.23
C VAL A 474 3.48 -9.79 -5.74
N CYS A 475 3.54 -9.32 -6.99
CA CYS A 475 2.39 -8.82 -7.74
C CYS A 475 1.96 -9.84 -8.78
N VAL A 476 0.68 -10.21 -8.77
CA VAL A 476 0.08 -11.05 -9.82
C VAL A 476 -0.14 -10.21 -11.07
N GLY A 477 0.18 -10.75 -12.25
CA GLY A 477 0.04 -10.06 -13.53
C GLY A 477 1.12 -9.01 -13.85
N MET A 478 2.16 -8.88 -13.03
CA MET A 478 3.31 -8.00 -13.29
C MET A 478 4.39 -8.73 -14.09
N SER A 479 4.91 -8.09 -15.15
CA SER A 479 5.98 -8.62 -16.02
C SER A 479 5.76 -10.07 -16.48
N GLY A 480 4.50 -10.48 -16.67
CA GLY A 480 4.12 -11.89 -16.86
C GLY A 480 3.01 -12.31 -15.90
N PRO A 481 2.93 -13.61 -15.51
CA PRO A 481 1.92 -14.11 -14.58
C PRO A 481 2.07 -13.59 -13.16
N ALA A 482 3.30 -13.38 -12.70
CA ALA A 482 3.63 -12.75 -11.43
C ALA A 482 5.11 -12.32 -11.38
N GLU A 483 5.44 -11.28 -10.62
CA GLU A 483 6.83 -10.84 -10.39
C GLU A 483 6.97 -10.16 -9.02
N HIS A 484 8.20 -10.04 -8.52
CA HIS A 484 8.52 -9.49 -7.20
C HIS A 484 8.53 -7.95 -7.22
N PHE A 485 7.92 -7.34 -6.20
CA PHE A 485 7.99 -5.91 -5.97
C PHE A 485 9.41 -5.46 -5.60
N GLY A 486 9.82 -4.30 -6.13
CA GLY A 486 11.06 -3.64 -5.74
C GLY A 486 12.33 -4.30 -6.26
N LYS A 487 12.22 -5.33 -7.09
CA LYS A 487 13.37 -6.01 -7.69
C LYS A 487 14.31 -5.00 -8.37
N PHE A 488 15.59 -5.10 -8.03
CA PHE A 488 16.68 -4.22 -8.48
C PHE A 488 16.67 -2.79 -7.91
N VAL A 489 15.81 -2.48 -6.95
CA VAL A 489 15.80 -1.16 -6.29
C VAL A 489 16.84 -1.12 -5.16
N GLU A 490 17.65 -0.07 -5.12
CA GLU A 490 18.62 0.14 -4.04
C GLU A 490 17.91 0.49 -2.72
N LYS A 491 18.36 -0.14 -1.63
CA LYS A 491 17.93 0.08 -0.25
C LYS A 491 18.23 1.47 0.27
N TYR A 492 19.30 2.08 -0.22
CA TYR A 492 19.71 3.42 0.18
C TYR A 492 19.75 4.33 -1.05
N LEU A 493 19.18 5.52 -0.93
CA LEU A 493 19.27 6.56 -1.95
C LEU A 493 20.69 7.15 -2.00
N PRO A 494 21.08 7.80 -3.11
CA PRO A 494 22.31 8.58 -3.16
C PRO A 494 22.36 9.61 -2.02
N GLY A 495 23.29 9.41 -1.07
CA GLY A 495 23.37 10.21 0.16
C GLY A 495 23.13 9.42 1.45
N GLY A 496 22.76 8.14 1.36
CA GLY A 496 22.74 7.20 2.48
C GLY A 496 21.41 7.14 3.25
N SER A 497 20.40 7.93 2.87
CA SER A 497 19.05 7.81 3.43
C SER A 497 18.38 6.53 2.92
N VAL A 498 17.55 5.91 3.77
CA VAL A 498 16.76 4.73 3.37
C VAL A 498 15.84 5.08 2.21
N ASN A 499 15.81 4.20 1.21
CA ASN A 499 14.80 4.23 0.17
C ASN A 499 13.50 3.65 0.73
N ILE A 500 12.50 4.50 0.88
CA ILE A 500 11.22 4.13 1.50
C ILE A 500 10.31 3.37 0.52
N GLY A 501 10.62 3.33 -0.78
CA GLY A 501 9.79 2.67 -1.80
C GLY A 501 8.61 3.52 -2.26
N TYR A 502 7.86 3.02 -3.25
CA TYR A 502 6.66 3.68 -3.76
C TYR A 502 5.54 3.62 -2.72
N ASN A 503 4.82 4.73 -2.50
CA ASN A 503 3.93 4.90 -1.36
C ASN A 503 4.54 4.49 -0.02
N ARG A 504 5.88 4.39 0.09
CA ARG A 504 6.58 4.03 1.31
C ARG A 504 6.45 2.54 1.72
N ASN A 505 6.08 1.68 0.78
CA ASN A 505 5.81 0.26 1.01
C ASN A 505 7.02 -0.58 1.48
N PHE A 506 8.27 -0.14 1.26
CA PHE A 506 9.44 -0.90 1.71
C PHE A 506 9.66 -0.89 3.23
N ILE A 507 9.10 0.10 3.93
CA ILE A 507 9.32 0.29 5.36
C ILE A 507 8.04 0.12 6.19
N ALA A 508 6.90 -0.14 5.56
CA ALA A 508 5.62 -0.38 6.21
C ALA A 508 5.17 -1.83 6.02
N ASN A 509 4.63 -2.45 7.07
CA ASN A 509 3.91 -3.71 6.90
C ASN A 509 2.67 -3.43 6.06
N HIS A 510 2.36 -4.30 5.11
CA HIS A 510 1.21 -4.12 4.23
C HIS A 510 0.74 -5.46 3.68
N GLU A 511 -0.55 -5.55 3.40
CA GLU A 511 -1.15 -6.68 2.72
C GLU A 511 -0.69 -6.72 1.25
N VAL A 512 -0.45 -7.93 0.75
CA VAL A 512 -0.03 -8.24 -0.63
C VAL A 512 -0.78 -9.48 -1.12
N SER A 513 -0.81 -9.73 -2.43
CA SER A 513 -1.47 -10.93 -2.97
C SER A 513 -0.65 -12.20 -2.74
N ALA A 514 0.68 -12.08 -2.70
CA ALA A 514 1.57 -13.20 -2.49
C ALA A 514 2.94 -12.77 -1.94
N VAL A 515 3.63 -13.73 -1.34
CA VAL A 515 5.03 -13.66 -0.93
C VAL A 515 5.76 -14.89 -1.44
N THR A 516 7.10 -14.85 -1.46
CA THR A 516 7.88 -15.93 -2.09
C THR A 516 8.21 -17.08 -1.14
N GLY A 517 8.23 -18.30 -1.68
CA GLY A 517 8.65 -19.52 -0.98
C GLY A 517 10.12 -19.55 -0.54
N ALA A 518 10.94 -18.58 -0.95
CA ALA A 518 12.30 -18.45 -0.40
C ALA A 518 12.30 -18.10 1.10
N CYS A 519 11.26 -17.41 1.60
CA CYS A 519 11.04 -17.19 3.02
C CYS A 519 9.55 -16.87 3.26
N LEU A 520 8.73 -17.90 3.46
CA LEU A 520 7.29 -17.84 3.64
C LEU A 520 6.89 -18.49 4.97
N LEU A 521 6.38 -17.70 5.91
CA LEU A 521 5.81 -18.21 7.16
C LEU A 521 4.30 -18.35 7.01
N ILE A 522 3.75 -19.51 7.33
CA ILE A 522 2.31 -19.79 7.30
C ILE A 522 1.87 -20.40 8.63
N SER A 523 0.66 -20.06 9.10
CA SER A 523 0.07 -20.76 10.25
C SER A 523 -0.37 -22.17 9.87
N GLY A 524 -0.32 -23.11 10.82
CA GLY A 524 -0.79 -24.48 10.57
C GLY A 524 -2.24 -24.51 10.10
N GLU A 525 -3.11 -23.71 10.74
CA GLU A 525 -4.52 -23.57 10.36
C GLU A 525 -4.70 -23.12 8.90
N ALA A 526 -3.96 -22.08 8.47
CA ALA A 526 -4.06 -21.60 7.11
C ALA A 526 -3.53 -22.63 6.09
N PHE A 527 -2.43 -23.31 6.40
CA PHE A 527 -1.86 -24.36 5.55
C PHE A 527 -2.85 -25.54 5.37
N ASP A 528 -3.43 -26.01 6.47
CA ASP A 528 -4.41 -27.11 6.48
C ASP A 528 -5.69 -26.73 5.74
N SER A 529 -6.17 -25.49 5.91
CA SER A 529 -7.41 -25.00 5.28
C SER A 529 -7.42 -25.10 3.75
N VAL A 530 -6.24 -25.11 3.14
CA VAL A 530 -6.06 -25.21 1.68
C VAL A 530 -5.33 -26.49 1.25
N SER A 531 -5.13 -27.44 2.17
CA SER A 531 -4.42 -28.71 1.93
C SER A 531 -2.97 -28.53 1.43
N GLY A 532 -2.28 -27.49 1.89
CA GLY A 532 -0.87 -27.22 1.59
C GLY A 532 -0.61 -26.70 0.16
N TYR A 533 0.61 -26.94 -0.34
CA TYR A 533 0.97 -26.62 -1.72
C TYR A 533 0.22 -27.51 -2.72
N ASP A 534 -0.02 -27.02 -3.94
CA ASP A 534 -0.58 -27.83 -5.03
C ASP A 534 0.56 -28.50 -5.82
N PRO A 535 0.70 -29.85 -5.78
CA PRO A 535 1.79 -30.54 -6.46
C PRO A 535 1.76 -30.42 -7.99
N SER A 536 0.64 -29.95 -8.57
CA SER A 536 0.52 -29.66 -10.00
C SER A 536 1.42 -28.51 -10.45
N LEU A 537 1.83 -27.64 -9.50
CA LEU A 537 2.82 -26.59 -9.69
C LEU A 537 4.15 -27.07 -9.09
N ALA A 538 4.95 -27.75 -9.91
CA ALA A 538 6.12 -28.48 -9.41
C ALA A 538 7.28 -27.56 -8.99
N VAL A 539 7.46 -26.44 -9.69
CA VAL A 539 8.60 -25.53 -9.46
C VAL A 539 8.16 -24.07 -9.44
N GLY A 540 7.42 -23.62 -10.45
CA GLY A 540 6.98 -22.25 -10.61
C GLY A 540 5.63 -21.98 -9.94
N PHE A 541 5.47 -20.77 -9.39
CA PHE A 541 4.21 -20.22 -8.87
C PHE A 541 3.51 -21.00 -7.73
N GLY A 542 4.06 -22.10 -7.22
CA GLY A 542 3.45 -22.85 -6.12
C GLY A 542 3.27 -22.02 -4.84
N ASP A 543 4.20 -21.09 -4.58
CA ASP A 543 4.13 -20.11 -3.48
C ASP A 543 3.05 -19.04 -3.70
N VAL A 544 2.96 -18.51 -4.93
CA VAL A 544 1.93 -17.54 -5.32
C VAL A 544 0.54 -18.18 -5.26
N ASP A 545 0.37 -19.37 -5.82
CA ASP A 545 -0.88 -20.14 -5.77
C ASP A 545 -1.31 -20.45 -4.33
N LEU A 546 -0.38 -20.87 -3.47
CA LEU A 546 -0.65 -21.08 -2.05
C LEU A 546 -1.19 -19.81 -1.40
N CYS A 547 -0.54 -18.66 -1.62
CA CYS A 547 -0.98 -17.38 -1.09
C CYS A 547 -2.40 -17.01 -1.54
N LEU A 548 -2.69 -17.16 -2.84
CA LEU A 548 -3.99 -16.83 -3.41
C LEU A 548 -5.11 -17.75 -2.87
N ARG A 549 -4.85 -19.06 -2.73
CA ARG A 549 -5.80 -19.98 -2.10
C ARG A 549 -6.05 -19.65 -0.63
N VAL A 550 -5.01 -19.25 0.11
CA VAL A 550 -5.17 -18.82 1.51
C VAL A 550 -5.99 -17.52 1.61
N ILE A 551 -5.86 -16.61 0.64
CA ILE A 551 -6.74 -15.43 0.52
C ILE A 551 -8.19 -15.85 0.26
N ASP A 552 -8.42 -16.76 -0.69
CA ASP A 552 -9.77 -17.29 -0.99
C ASP A 552 -10.38 -18.03 0.22
N ALA A 553 -9.56 -18.62 1.09
CA ALA A 553 -9.98 -19.22 2.35
C ALA A 553 -10.31 -18.17 3.46
N GLY A 554 -10.12 -16.89 3.17
CA GLY A 554 -10.51 -15.77 4.04
C GLY A 554 -9.41 -15.22 4.93
N TYR A 555 -8.14 -15.60 4.71
CA TYR A 555 -7.00 -15.03 5.43
C TYR A 555 -6.34 -13.88 4.65
N ARG A 556 -5.50 -13.12 5.35
CA ARG A 556 -4.63 -12.09 4.80
C ARG A 556 -3.21 -12.65 4.59
N VAL A 557 -2.55 -12.13 3.56
CA VAL A 557 -1.12 -12.32 3.30
C VAL A 557 -0.43 -10.98 3.51
N VAL A 558 0.60 -10.94 4.35
CA VAL A 558 1.25 -9.70 4.79
C VAL A 558 2.74 -9.72 4.46
N GLN A 559 3.23 -8.64 3.85
CA GLN A 559 4.66 -8.38 3.73
C GLN A 559 5.18 -7.74 5.01
N CYS A 560 6.09 -8.41 5.72
CA CYS A 560 6.75 -7.87 6.91
C CYS A 560 7.97 -7.04 6.50
N SER A 561 7.87 -5.70 6.59
CA SER A 561 8.98 -4.80 6.26
C SER A 561 10.16 -4.91 7.25
N ARG A 562 9.90 -5.51 8.41
CA ARG A 562 10.80 -5.58 9.57
C ARG A 562 11.63 -6.86 9.62
N ALA A 563 11.25 -7.87 8.86
CA ALA A 563 12.03 -9.08 8.65
C ALA A 563 12.81 -8.94 7.35
N ALA A 564 14.11 -9.16 7.39
CA ALA A 564 14.93 -9.09 6.19
C ALA A 564 16.07 -10.09 6.19
N LEU A 565 16.31 -10.68 5.02
CA LEU A 565 17.33 -11.70 4.78
C LEU A 565 18.05 -11.41 3.45
N ILE A 566 19.22 -12.00 3.27
CA ILE A 566 19.88 -12.12 1.97
C ILE A 566 19.43 -13.43 1.34
N HIS A 567 19.17 -13.44 0.04
CA HIS A 567 18.90 -14.65 -0.72
C HIS A 567 19.92 -14.73 -1.86
N HIS A 568 20.74 -15.77 -1.84
CA HIS A 568 21.94 -15.85 -2.67
C HIS A 568 21.70 -16.20 -4.14
N GLU A 569 20.45 -16.49 -4.52
CA GLU A 569 19.85 -16.71 -5.87
C GLU A 569 20.79 -17.17 -7.00
N SER A 570 20.41 -18.26 -7.67
CA SER A 570 21.13 -18.86 -8.81
C SER A 570 22.44 -19.58 -8.44
N PHE A 571 22.73 -19.81 -7.17
CA PHE A 571 23.88 -20.64 -6.78
C PHE A 571 23.67 -22.13 -7.11
N THR A 572 22.41 -22.57 -7.18
CA THR A 572 22.03 -23.98 -7.42
C THR A 572 21.31 -24.23 -8.76
N ARG A 573 20.66 -23.22 -9.37
CA ARG A 573 19.78 -23.44 -10.55
C ARG A 573 20.27 -22.88 -11.89
N GLY A 574 21.26 -21.99 -11.92
CA GLY A 574 21.66 -21.29 -13.16
C GLY A 574 20.57 -20.30 -13.64
N LYS A 575 20.89 -19.41 -14.59
CA LYS A 575 19.93 -18.45 -15.17
C LYS A 575 19.65 -18.82 -16.62
N SER A 576 18.41 -19.12 -17.00
CA SER A 576 18.00 -18.96 -18.40
C SER A 576 17.48 -17.52 -18.60
N LEU A 577 18.18 -16.75 -19.42
CA LEU A 577 17.70 -15.44 -19.85
C LEU A 577 16.78 -15.64 -21.06
N GLY A 578 15.48 -15.36 -20.89
CA GLY A 578 14.53 -15.23 -21.99
C GLY A 578 13.75 -16.50 -22.37
N HIS A 579 13.74 -17.53 -21.52
CA HIS A 579 12.87 -18.70 -21.67
C HIS A 579 12.11 -18.95 -20.35
N ASP A 580 10.86 -19.39 -20.47
CA ASP A 580 10.11 -19.90 -19.33
C ASP A 580 10.62 -21.31 -19.01
N GLU A 581 11.26 -21.49 -17.86
CA GLU A 581 11.86 -22.77 -17.46
C GLU A 581 10.78 -23.82 -17.15
N HIS A 582 9.55 -23.41 -16.85
CA HIS A 582 8.45 -24.28 -16.41
C HIS A 582 7.13 -23.90 -17.09
N PRO A 583 7.01 -24.09 -18.42
CA PRO A 583 5.83 -23.67 -19.17
C PRO A 583 4.54 -24.36 -18.71
N GLN A 584 4.62 -25.61 -18.24
CA GLN A 584 3.43 -26.31 -17.71
C GLN A 584 2.88 -25.62 -16.44
N ASP A 585 3.77 -25.23 -15.52
CA ASP A 585 3.37 -24.52 -14.30
C ASP A 585 2.77 -23.15 -14.64
N THR A 586 3.38 -22.46 -15.62
CA THR A 586 2.87 -21.17 -16.13
C THR A 586 1.47 -21.30 -16.74
N GLU A 587 1.24 -22.31 -17.58
CA GLU A 587 -0.07 -22.54 -18.22
C GLU A 587 -1.12 -22.87 -17.16
N PHE A 588 -0.83 -23.80 -16.25
CA PHE A 588 -1.73 -24.16 -15.15
C PHE A 588 -2.08 -22.96 -14.26
N PHE A 589 -1.08 -22.16 -13.87
CA PHE A 589 -1.30 -20.96 -13.05
C PHE A 589 -2.19 -19.94 -13.78
N LYS A 590 -1.92 -19.68 -15.07
CA LYS A 590 -2.72 -18.75 -15.87
C LYS A 590 -4.15 -19.22 -16.02
N GLU A 591 -4.38 -20.51 -16.23
CA GLU A 591 -5.73 -21.07 -16.34
C GLU A 591 -6.50 -20.94 -15.03
N ARG A 592 -5.89 -21.33 -13.91
CA ARG A 592 -6.52 -21.26 -12.58
C ARG A 592 -6.87 -19.83 -12.18
N TRP A 593 -5.95 -18.90 -12.40
CA TRP A 593 -6.06 -17.51 -11.93
C TRP A 593 -6.40 -16.51 -13.06
N ALA A 594 -6.97 -16.99 -14.18
CA ALA A 594 -7.30 -16.18 -15.36
C ALA A 594 -8.12 -14.92 -15.01
N LYS A 595 -9.11 -15.08 -14.12
CA LYS A 595 -9.96 -13.96 -13.67
C LYS A 595 -9.18 -12.90 -12.90
N LEU A 596 -8.26 -13.31 -12.01
CA LEU A 596 -7.42 -12.38 -11.27
C LEU A 596 -6.45 -11.65 -12.20
N LEU A 597 -5.87 -12.36 -13.17
CA LEU A 597 -4.99 -11.79 -14.19
C LEU A 597 -5.72 -10.77 -15.08
N GLU A 598 -6.99 -11.01 -15.41
CA GLU A 598 -7.83 -10.09 -16.18
C GLU A 598 -8.21 -8.83 -15.39
N VAL A 599 -8.63 -9.00 -14.14
CA VAL A 599 -9.01 -7.90 -13.26
C VAL A 599 -7.79 -7.06 -12.88
N GLY A 600 -6.69 -7.72 -12.54
CA GLY A 600 -5.44 -7.15 -12.04
C GLY A 600 -5.30 -7.30 -10.52
N ASP A 601 -4.07 -7.34 -10.04
CA ASP A 601 -3.74 -7.49 -8.62
C ASP A 601 -4.34 -6.33 -7.77
N PRO A 602 -5.07 -6.62 -6.70
CA PRO A 602 -5.72 -5.61 -5.87
C PRO A 602 -4.72 -4.70 -5.14
N TYR A 603 -3.49 -5.12 -4.90
CA TYR A 603 -2.47 -4.32 -4.24
C TYR A 603 -1.56 -3.55 -5.22
N PHE A 604 -1.75 -3.69 -6.54
CA PHE A 604 -0.97 -2.95 -7.56
C PHE A 604 -1.82 -2.03 -8.43
N ASN A 605 -1.73 -0.71 -8.25
CA ASN A 605 -2.63 0.25 -8.90
C ASN A 605 -2.57 0.22 -10.45
N PRO A 606 -3.70 0.20 -11.18
CA PRO A 606 -3.73 0.13 -12.65
C PRO A 606 -3.17 1.36 -13.38
N ASN A 607 -2.97 2.48 -12.67
CA ASN A 607 -2.30 3.67 -13.22
C ASN A 607 -0.76 3.54 -13.23
N LEU A 608 -0.24 2.41 -12.75
CA LEU A 608 1.17 2.07 -12.80
C LEU A 608 1.44 1.05 -13.91
N ASN A 609 2.66 1.07 -14.42
CA ASN A 609 3.10 0.22 -15.51
C ASN A 609 3.37 -1.20 -14.99
N PRO A 610 2.60 -2.22 -15.43
CA PRO A 610 2.76 -3.60 -14.99
C PRO A 610 4.04 -4.26 -15.50
N ASP A 611 4.78 -3.66 -16.43
CA ASP A 611 6.11 -4.13 -16.87
C ASP A 611 7.25 -3.55 -16.02
N SER A 612 6.93 -2.91 -14.89
CA SER A 612 7.91 -2.25 -14.03
C SER A 612 7.76 -2.65 -12.57
N THR A 613 8.81 -3.27 -12.03
CA THR A 613 8.95 -3.62 -10.61
C THR A 613 9.18 -2.40 -9.69
N CYS A 614 9.24 -1.19 -10.27
CA CYS A 614 9.59 0.06 -9.60
C CYS A 614 8.45 1.11 -9.64
N TRP A 615 7.20 0.69 -9.84
CA TRP A 615 6.01 1.56 -9.80
C TRP A 615 6.11 2.79 -10.71
N LYS A 616 6.52 2.58 -11.97
CA LYS A 616 6.50 3.66 -12.97
C LYS A 616 5.06 4.05 -13.31
N VAL A 617 4.78 5.35 -13.35
CA VAL A 617 3.47 5.88 -13.74
C VAL A 617 3.22 5.62 -15.24
N ASN A 618 1.98 5.22 -15.58
CA ASN A 618 1.56 5.07 -16.98
C ASN A 618 1.50 6.43 -17.69
N ASN A 619 1.97 6.45 -18.94
CA ASN A 619 1.85 7.61 -19.81
C ASN A 619 1.44 7.15 -21.23
N PRO A 620 0.24 7.51 -21.70
CA PRO A 620 -0.74 8.38 -21.03
C PRO A 620 -1.47 7.67 -19.87
N LEU A 621 -1.96 8.44 -18.89
CA LEU A 621 -3.04 7.98 -18.01
C LEU A 621 -4.33 7.85 -18.82
N VAL A 622 -5.21 6.94 -18.42
CA VAL A 622 -6.44 6.63 -19.18
C VAL A 622 -7.64 6.63 -18.26
N PHE A 623 -8.74 7.21 -18.73
CA PHE A 623 -10.02 7.12 -18.02
C PHE A 623 -10.65 5.76 -18.27
N ASN A 624 -10.98 5.04 -17.19
CA ASN A 624 -11.58 3.71 -17.29
C ASN A 624 -13.11 3.81 -17.24
N LYS A 625 -13.81 3.53 -18.34
CA LYS A 625 -15.28 3.64 -18.39
C LYS A 625 -15.96 2.75 -17.36
N GLU A 626 -15.43 1.54 -17.17
CA GLU A 626 -15.83 0.67 -16.08
C GLU A 626 -14.77 0.79 -14.99
N ILE A 627 -15.19 1.25 -13.81
CA ILE A 627 -14.26 1.40 -12.71
C ILE A 627 -13.83 0.00 -12.26
N LYS A 628 -12.53 -0.31 -12.38
CA LYS A 628 -11.94 -1.49 -11.75
C LYS A 628 -11.80 -1.26 -10.24
N ARG A 629 -12.93 -1.11 -9.54
CA ARG A 629 -12.98 -0.85 -8.09
C ARG A 629 -12.34 -2.00 -7.34
N ARG A 630 -11.66 -1.69 -6.23
CA ARG A 630 -11.07 -2.69 -5.36
C ARG A 630 -11.86 -2.73 -4.08
N ILE A 631 -12.45 -3.88 -3.82
CA ILE A 631 -13.42 -4.06 -2.76
C ILE A 631 -12.78 -4.89 -1.68
N PHE A 632 -12.56 -4.29 -0.52
CA PHE A 632 -12.31 -5.02 0.70
C PHE A 632 -13.64 -5.37 1.34
N SER A 633 -13.82 -6.63 1.70
CA SER A 633 -14.97 -7.11 2.46
C SER A 633 -14.47 -7.86 3.69
N ARG A 634 -15.03 -7.57 4.87
CA ARG A 634 -14.71 -8.30 6.09
C ARG A 634 -15.32 -9.71 6.00
N THR A 635 -14.49 -10.71 5.71
CA THR A 635 -14.91 -12.11 5.43
C THR A 635 -15.13 -12.95 6.67
N ARG A 636 -14.41 -12.68 7.78
CA ARG A 636 -14.63 -13.33 9.09
C ARG A 636 -15.43 -12.41 10.01
N THR A 637 -16.60 -12.89 10.45
CA THR A 637 -17.29 -12.30 11.61
C THR A 637 -16.45 -12.67 12.84
N PRO A 638 -16.15 -11.75 13.78
CA PRO A 638 -15.51 -12.13 15.02
C PRO A 638 -16.32 -13.27 15.64
N VAL A 639 -15.64 -14.34 16.08
CA VAL A 639 -16.28 -15.39 16.86
C VAL A 639 -16.90 -14.68 18.06
N SER A 640 -18.22 -14.51 18.05
CA SER A 640 -18.94 -13.97 19.19
C SER A 640 -18.56 -14.82 20.39
N GLU A 641 -18.03 -14.20 21.45
CA GLU A 641 -17.87 -14.84 22.74
C GLU A 641 -19.19 -15.54 23.07
N ASN A 642 -19.20 -16.86 22.94
CA ASN A 642 -20.23 -17.69 23.53
C ASN A 642 -20.05 -17.48 25.04
N ASN A 643 -20.78 -16.52 25.58
CA ASN A 643 -21.04 -16.43 27.01
C ASN A 643 -21.64 -17.77 27.41
N GLY A 644 -20.78 -18.65 27.93
CA GLY A 644 -21.15 -19.82 28.70
C GLY A 644 -21.88 -19.34 29.96
N GLY A 645 -23.16 -19.04 29.81
CA GLY A 645 -24.11 -18.90 30.89
C GLY A 645 -24.68 -20.26 31.21
N GLN A 646 -24.25 -20.82 32.33
CA GLN A 646 -24.83 -21.99 32.98
C GLN A 646 -26.36 -21.89 33.10
N GLY A 647 -27.03 -23.00 32.84
CA GLY A 647 -28.42 -23.29 33.21
C GLY A 647 -28.57 -24.78 33.38
#